data_AF-A0A2H6F4U6-F1
#
_entry.id   AF-A0A2H6F4U6-F1
#
_cell.length_a   1.000
_cell.length_b   1.000
_cell.length_c   1.000
_cell.angle_alpha   90.00
_cell.angle_beta   90.00
_cell.angle_gamma   90.00
#
_symmetry.space_group_name_H-M   'P 1'
#
loop_
_entity.id
_entity.type
_entity.pdbx_description
1 polymer ?
#
loop_
_entity_poly.entity_id
_entity_poly.type
_entity_poly.pdbx_seq_one_letter_code
_entity_poly.pdbx_strand_id
1 'polypeptide(L)'
;MEKGALNIFKSKKGKLITEILFEDGKKMPAPQGIKIYDESLNGKVIEVERVEGQIEKIVCEGEVIYSKAGKKQPIHRDEKPQIEEMITQHIDNLTDPAKAPYNFVPLNQRVVEAERIPAFNAYHKDRYTGWIDLHIETKTPLYIRDTLNQEEIKEQEESERFINSDFFSPGGNYKIPGSSIRGMIRTLVEITSYGKFGSFDNRNLYFRGLADRSNLRKEYQSKMSSFNKEQKRMQYKMNAGFIYKDGFKYFIKPAAGFKQILKKEAVKKIQEAGMVYENFQFYKLNKEYIVVSGGMPNKKREWVIYPSVSNDEIPVPEIDIGNYKNDANRSEQVPDLIERAKIEEVPCFYVVWTDKLGRDRVSFGHTGMFRLSYNLSIKEHIPESLIAKGCKLTKDRANWIEEDGIPDSVINKIKTLGTNEFVLDNYARKIDAILKNFNYPDDYKKVILKHTYISDIAEAIFGNEFLFAGRIYFEDAVLAPGQDNIMMEESIPKVLSSPKPTTFQHYLVQKSDKINNLAHYNSSTAIRGNKLYWHKSGDNWQEIDNDKIKKNEKIFTRIKPVNPETKFTSKVRFENLSKVELGALLFSLDLPEGSFHKLGMGKPLGLGSIEITPELYISNREKRYKKLFFEWNNETLQSNPSDFKTSFESYILENIGESEQEILWNTDRLRELKVMLAYKTGIELESQGETRYLELNEFKSRPILPKPTKVIPRKQSKIDTGNVYITKIDLVNIRCFEKLSLNLEENKYPILWTMILGNNSTGKTTLMRSIALGLCNESDAVALMKESNTSFIRDGKEEGEIKITLKGEKSKRVFTIKTNITRSFPGEPEIVRQTLQDVSWEDIFVCGYGPQRSNMSDASYKNYSSKDAVMPLFDYMFHLQNPELILRRQNEIDREKILEKVNQVLMSDNTEQEIVLTDKGLTLKTLTGIFPLGAVGDGYSSTTQWLIDFIGWSIYAENKDFGGILLIDELEQHLHPKWQRHIVERLRQQFPKIQFITTTHSPLIASSFGQLPTKKYRDKLIHLELTDSTIKTNELDITMGLTIDQTLASQAFDYLIDADPEVERVLAEASELVSKGNKRNDEENRRYSDIKQALKKIFQHTGRTLIERDIGEELYQEMKQHIKKLEMKLFGDEDDKDK
;
A
#
# COMPACT_ATOMS: atom_id res chain seq x y z
N MET A 1 0.98 -40.01 36.31
CA MET A 1 -0.36 -40.61 36.21
C MET A 1 -0.46 -41.73 37.22
N GLU A 2 -1.56 -41.81 37.97
CA GLU A 2 -1.84 -42.88 38.93
C GLU A 2 -2.59 -44.03 38.24
N LYS A 3 -2.35 -45.27 38.64
CA LYS A 3 -3.09 -46.43 38.14
C LYS A 3 -4.21 -46.80 39.11
N GLY A 4 -5.35 -47.20 38.56
CA GLY A 4 -6.50 -47.70 39.32
C GLY A 4 -7.37 -48.62 38.47
N ALA A 5 -8.50 -49.06 39.02
CA ALA A 5 -9.50 -49.85 38.32
C ALA A 5 -10.90 -49.25 38.47
N LEU A 6 -11.74 -49.37 37.45
CA LEU A 6 -13.14 -48.97 37.52
C LEU A 6 -13.96 -50.02 38.29
N ASN A 7 -14.82 -49.57 39.20
CA ASN A 7 -15.79 -50.39 39.90
C ASN A 7 -17.21 -49.88 39.58
N ILE A 8 -17.98 -50.63 38.80
CA ILE A 8 -19.29 -50.25 38.29
C ILE A 8 -20.36 -51.18 38.88
N PHE A 9 -21.39 -50.61 39.49
CA PHE A 9 -22.51 -51.37 40.05
C PHE A 9 -23.84 -50.63 39.90
N LYS A 10 -24.96 -51.37 39.86
CA LYS A 10 -26.31 -50.79 39.77
C LYS A 10 -26.84 -50.40 41.15
N SER A 11 -27.38 -49.18 41.25
CA SER A 11 -28.16 -48.74 42.42
C SER A 11 -29.53 -49.43 42.48
N LYS A 12 -30.16 -49.40 43.67
CA LYS A 12 -31.54 -49.92 43.87
C LYS A 12 -32.61 -49.28 42.95
N LYS A 13 -32.30 -48.17 42.27
CA LYS A 13 -33.18 -47.48 41.29
C LYS A 13 -32.77 -47.73 39.82
N GLY A 14 -31.90 -48.71 39.55
CA GLY A 14 -31.47 -49.10 38.20
C GLY A 14 -30.40 -48.21 37.56
N LYS A 15 -29.92 -47.16 38.24
CA LYS A 15 -28.86 -46.27 37.74
C LYS A 15 -27.47 -46.88 38.01
N LEU A 16 -26.60 -46.92 37.01
CA LEU A 16 -25.19 -47.32 37.14
C LEU A 16 -24.43 -46.28 37.96
N ILE A 17 -23.73 -46.73 38.99
CA ILE A 17 -22.82 -45.96 39.83
C ILE A 17 -21.40 -46.46 39.52
N THR A 18 -20.46 -45.53 39.40
CA THR A 18 -19.06 -45.87 39.09
C THR A 18 -18.12 -45.22 40.08
N GLU A 19 -17.21 -46.04 40.58
CA GLU A 19 -16.13 -45.66 41.48
C GLU A 19 -14.78 -46.02 40.84
N ILE A 20 -13.74 -45.32 41.25
CA ILE A 20 -12.35 -45.59 40.90
C ILE A 20 -11.67 -46.15 42.15
N LEU A 21 -11.03 -47.30 42.00
CA LEU A 21 -10.30 -47.99 43.05
C LEU A 21 -8.81 -47.91 42.72
N PHE A 22 -8.05 -47.14 43.49
CA PHE A 22 -6.62 -46.96 43.26
C PHE A 22 -5.82 -48.13 43.85
N GLU A 23 -4.61 -48.35 43.36
CA GLU A 23 -3.73 -49.44 43.85
C GLU A 23 -3.39 -49.31 45.35
N ASP A 24 -3.49 -48.10 45.92
CA ASP A 24 -3.32 -47.83 47.36
C ASP A 24 -4.55 -48.20 48.22
N GLY A 25 -5.58 -48.80 47.61
CA GLY A 25 -6.80 -49.25 48.25
C GLY A 25 -7.84 -48.15 48.49
N LYS A 26 -7.56 -46.89 48.14
CA LYS A 26 -8.55 -45.80 48.28
C LYS A 26 -9.61 -45.87 47.19
N LYS A 27 -10.85 -45.64 47.57
CA LYS A 27 -12.01 -45.56 46.68
C LYS A 27 -12.45 -44.12 46.52
N MET A 28 -12.78 -43.73 45.29
CA MET A 28 -13.29 -42.41 44.98
C MET A 28 -14.44 -42.50 43.97
N PRO A 29 -15.55 -41.76 44.12
CA PRO A 29 -16.59 -41.72 43.09
C PRO A 29 -16.02 -41.14 41.78
N ALA A 30 -16.41 -41.72 40.64
CA ALA A 30 -15.95 -41.23 39.34
C ALA A 30 -16.49 -39.81 39.04
N PRO A 31 -15.73 -38.95 38.34
CA PRO A 31 -16.18 -37.59 38.01
C PRO A 31 -17.49 -37.57 37.20
N GLN A 32 -18.34 -36.55 37.40
CA GLN A 32 -19.53 -36.35 36.57
C GLN A 32 -19.13 -36.12 35.11
N GLY A 33 -19.73 -36.90 34.19
CA GLY A 33 -19.46 -36.83 32.75
C GLY A 33 -18.44 -37.85 32.22
N ILE A 34 -17.95 -38.77 33.07
CA ILE A 34 -17.20 -39.94 32.60
C ILE A 34 -18.05 -40.75 31.62
N LYS A 35 -17.48 -41.08 30.45
CA LYS A 35 -18.18 -41.84 29.42
C LYS A 35 -18.12 -43.33 29.75
N ILE A 36 -19.26 -43.88 30.14
CA ILE A 36 -19.43 -45.29 30.47
C ILE A 36 -20.55 -45.80 29.58
N TYR A 37 -20.21 -46.76 28.72
CA TYR A 37 -21.11 -47.23 27.68
C TYR A 37 -21.85 -48.51 28.10
N ASP A 38 -21.29 -49.32 29.00
CA ASP A 38 -21.90 -50.54 29.57
C ASP A 38 -21.17 -51.04 30.85
N GLU A 39 -21.62 -52.18 31.40
CA GLU A 39 -20.99 -52.86 32.55
C GLU A 39 -19.69 -53.60 32.23
N SER A 40 -19.31 -53.74 30.95
CA SER A 40 -18.09 -54.47 30.53
C SER A 40 -16.80 -53.75 30.90
N LEU A 41 -16.89 -52.47 31.27
CA LEU A 41 -15.77 -51.66 31.76
C LEU A 41 -15.49 -51.88 33.25
N ASN A 42 -16.28 -52.70 33.94
CA ASN A 42 -16.06 -53.02 35.34
C ASN A 42 -14.78 -53.85 35.53
N GLY A 43 -13.91 -53.44 36.45
CA GLY A 43 -12.63 -54.08 36.75
C GLY A 43 -11.48 -53.72 35.81
N LYS A 44 -11.70 -52.89 34.78
CA LYS A 44 -10.64 -52.49 33.84
C LYS A 44 -9.65 -51.51 34.46
N VAL A 45 -8.37 -51.68 34.10
CA VAL A 45 -7.27 -50.82 34.55
C VAL A 45 -7.35 -49.47 33.84
N ILE A 46 -7.24 -48.40 34.62
CA ILE A 46 -7.27 -47.02 34.17
C ILE A 46 -6.02 -46.26 34.62
N GLU A 47 -5.61 -45.30 33.82
CA GLU A 47 -4.58 -44.32 34.14
C GLU A 47 -5.24 -42.95 34.37
N VAL A 48 -4.94 -42.34 35.52
CA VAL A 48 -5.53 -41.10 35.99
C VAL A 48 -4.46 -40.01 36.04
N GLU A 49 -4.71 -38.90 35.36
CA GLU A 49 -3.86 -37.71 35.36
C GLU A 49 -4.45 -36.66 36.31
N ARG A 50 -3.64 -36.19 37.27
CA ARG A 50 -4.01 -35.15 38.23
C ARG A 50 -3.12 -33.92 38.07
N VAL A 51 -3.74 -32.74 38.12
CA VAL A 51 -3.06 -31.44 38.22
C VAL A 51 -3.64 -30.71 39.43
N GLU A 52 -2.79 -30.23 40.34
CA GLU A 52 -3.17 -29.58 41.61
C GLU A 52 -4.22 -30.38 42.43
N GLY A 53 -4.11 -31.71 42.42
CA GLY A 53 -5.00 -32.63 43.17
C GLY A 53 -6.35 -32.95 42.51
N GLN A 54 -6.70 -32.30 41.39
CA GLN A 54 -7.93 -32.58 40.62
C GLN A 54 -7.65 -33.50 39.42
N ILE A 55 -8.57 -34.42 39.12
CA ILE A 55 -8.47 -35.27 37.92
C ILE A 55 -8.73 -34.42 36.68
N GLU A 56 -7.74 -34.34 35.79
CA GLU A 56 -7.84 -33.68 34.49
C GLU A 56 -8.18 -34.69 33.38
N LYS A 57 -7.65 -35.92 33.47
CA LYS A 57 -7.82 -36.94 32.43
C LYS A 57 -7.86 -38.36 33.03
N ILE A 58 -8.70 -39.23 32.46
CA ILE A 58 -8.73 -40.67 32.75
C ILE A 58 -8.70 -41.42 31.42
N VAL A 59 -7.76 -42.35 31.31
CA VAL A 59 -7.56 -43.20 30.15
C VAL A 59 -7.81 -44.65 30.56
N CYS A 60 -8.64 -45.38 29.82
CA CYS A 60 -8.92 -46.80 30.02
C CYS A 60 -8.48 -47.54 28.76
N GLU A 61 -7.54 -48.48 28.87
CA GLU A 61 -7.03 -49.27 27.72
C GLU A 61 -6.63 -48.43 26.48
N GLY A 62 -6.05 -47.25 26.71
CA GLY A 62 -5.61 -46.33 25.66
C GLY A 62 -6.67 -45.33 25.16
N GLU A 63 -7.95 -45.49 25.52
CA GLU A 63 -9.01 -44.53 25.19
C GLU A 63 -9.29 -43.53 26.33
N VAL A 64 -9.48 -42.26 25.97
CA VAL A 64 -9.81 -41.19 26.93
C VAL A 64 -11.30 -41.25 27.26
N ILE A 65 -11.63 -41.86 28.41
CA ILE A 65 -13.02 -42.00 28.89
C ILE A 65 -13.49 -40.81 29.74
N TYR A 66 -12.55 -39.99 30.23
CA TYR A 66 -12.84 -38.71 30.84
C TYR A 66 -11.69 -37.75 30.53
N SER A 67 -12.04 -36.58 30.03
CA SER A 67 -11.21 -35.39 30.21
C SER A 67 -12.11 -34.35 30.84
N LYS A 68 -11.61 -33.64 31.83
CA LYS A 68 -12.25 -32.43 32.30
C LYS A 68 -12.17 -31.45 31.15
N ALA A 69 -13.25 -31.40 30.35
CA ALA A 69 -13.43 -30.39 29.32
C ALA A 69 -13.08 -29.08 30.01
N GLY A 70 -11.98 -28.46 29.56
CA GLY A 70 -11.36 -27.38 30.30
C GLY A 70 -12.48 -26.51 30.81
N LYS A 71 -12.53 -26.31 32.14
CA LYS A 71 -13.16 -25.09 32.62
C LYS A 71 -12.55 -24.05 31.70
N LYS A 72 -13.35 -23.45 30.80
CA LYS A 72 -13.06 -22.08 30.41
C LYS A 72 -12.83 -21.46 31.76
N GLN A 73 -11.57 -21.18 32.05
CA GLN A 73 -11.21 -20.42 33.23
C GLN A 73 -12.24 -19.28 33.25
N PRO A 74 -12.79 -18.88 34.41
CA PRO A 74 -13.34 -17.55 34.46
C PRO A 74 -12.23 -16.68 33.87
N ILE A 75 -12.54 -16.02 32.74
CA ILE A 75 -11.59 -15.19 32.02
C ILE A 75 -11.25 -14.08 33.02
N HIS A 76 -10.23 -14.33 33.83
CA HIS A 76 -9.67 -13.40 34.77
C HIS A 76 -8.17 -13.41 34.51
N ARG A 77 -7.83 -12.89 33.35
CA ARG A 77 -7.31 -11.53 33.26
C ARG A 77 -7.46 -11.05 31.83
N ASP A 78 -7.65 -9.75 31.73
CA ASP A 78 -7.49 -8.90 30.57
C ASP A 78 -6.53 -9.44 29.49
N GLU A 79 -7.00 -10.31 28.60
CA GLU A 79 -6.51 -10.24 27.23
C GLU A 79 -7.33 -9.16 26.55
N LYS A 80 -6.92 -7.91 26.80
CA LYS A 80 -7.03 -6.91 25.75
C LYS A 80 -6.53 -7.58 24.47
N PRO A 81 -7.28 -7.50 23.36
CA PRO A 81 -6.86 -8.13 22.12
C PRO A 81 -5.39 -7.80 21.89
N GLN A 82 -4.56 -8.84 21.73
CA GLN A 82 -3.12 -8.68 21.62
C GLN A 82 -2.85 -7.63 20.53
N ILE A 83 -1.92 -6.71 20.79
CA ILE A 83 -1.62 -5.56 19.92
C ILE A 83 -1.42 -6.01 18.46
N GLU A 84 -0.82 -7.18 18.26
CA GLU A 84 -0.59 -7.81 16.95
C GLU A 84 -1.87 -8.35 16.28
N GLU A 85 -2.87 -8.82 17.03
CA GLU A 85 -4.16 -9.25 16.47
C GLU A 85 -5.04 -8.06 16.03
N MET A 86 -4.95 -6.90 16.71
CA MET A 86 -5.72 -5.70 16.38
C MET A 86 -5.17 -4.94 15.17
N ILE A 87 -3.84 -4.84 15.04
CA ILE A 87 -3.16 -4.17 13.92
C ILE A 87 -3.01 -5.18 12.77
N THR A 88 -4.12 -5.77 12.35
CA THR A 88 -4.15 -6.62 11.16
C THR A 88 -4.08 -5.74 9.91
N GLN A 89 -3.47 -6.25 8.83
CA GLN A 89 -3.41 -5.50 7.58
C GLN A 89 -4.82 -5.15 7.07
N HIS A 90 -5.01 -3.87 6.76
CA HIS A 90 -6.19 -3.41 6.05
C HIS A 90 -6.27 -4.10 4.69
N ILE A 91 -7.47 -4.42 4.23
CA ILE A 91 -7.66 -4.96 2.89
C ILE A 91 -7.13 -3.98 1.83
N ASP A 92 -6.17 -4.42 1.03
CA ASP A 92 -5.49 -3.56 0.05
C ASP A 92 -6.15 -3.61 -1.34
N ASN A 93 -6.78 -4.73 -1.68
CA ASN A 93 -7.45 -4.93 -2.96
C ASN A 93 -8.96 -4.79 -2.78
N LEU A 94 -9.48 -3.59 -3.01
CA LEU A 94 -10.91 -3.29 -2.97
C LEU A 94 -11.54 -3.43 -4.35
N THR A 95 -12.74 -4.02 -4.40
CA THR A 95 -13.53 -4.17 -5.63
C THR A 95 -14.16 -2.84 -6.07
N ASP A 96 -14.69 -2.07 -5.12
CA ASP A 96 -15.26 -0.73 -5.33
C ASP A 96 -14.85 0.17 -4.15
N PRO A 97 -13.76 0.96 -4.29
CA PRO A 97 -13.25 1.80 -3.22
C PRO A 97 -14.15 3.00 -2.94
N ALA A 98 -14.30 3.35 -1.66
CA ALA A 98 -15.00 4.56 -1.26
C ALA A 98 -14.21 5.81 -1.61
N LYS A 99 -14.94 6.88 -1.90
CA LYS A 99 -14.41 8.22 -2.18
C LYS A 99 -14.64 9.13 -0.97
N ALA A 100 -13.64 9.91 -0.59
CA ALA A 100 -13.77 10.87 0.51
C ALA A 100 -12.74 12.00 0.38
N PRO A 101 -13.04 13.21 0.87
CA PRO A 101 -12.09 14.32 0.89
C PRO A 101 -10.98 14.16 1.95
N TYR A 102 -10.97 13.04 2.66
CA TYR A 102 -10.00 12.71 3.69
C TYR A 102 -9.57 11.25 3.56
N ASN A 103 -8.41 10.94 4.10
CA ASN A 103 -7.96 9.58 4.35
C ASN A 103 -7.18 9.52 5.67
N PHE A 104 -6.61 8.35 5.97
CA PHE A 104 -5.93 8.10 7.23
C PHE A 104 -4.50 7.66 7.00
N VAL A 105 -3.59 8.27 7.74
CA VAL A 105 -2.25 7.76 7.94
C VAL A 105 -2.34 6.71 9.05
N PRO A 106 -1.87 5.45 8.83
CA PRO A 106 -2.09 4.30 9.73
C PRO A 106 -1.79 4.54 11.22
N LEU A 107 -2.08 3.60 12.11
CA LEU A 107 -1.47 3.64 13.44
C LEU A 107 -0.03 3.09 13.38
N ASN A 108 0.85 3.61 14.22
CA ASN A 108 2.18 3.01 14.45
C ASN A 108 2.04 1.71 15.23
N GLN A 109 2.99 0.79 15.05
CA GLN A 109 3.01 -0.49 15.78
C GLN A 109 3.64 -0.34 17.18
N ARG A 110 4.56 0.63 17.33
CA ARG A 110 5.29 0.91 18.56
C ARG A 110 5.43 2.43 18.77
N VAL A 111 5.55 2.85 20.03
CA VAL A 111 5.85 4.23 20.40
C VAL A 111 7.35 4.39 20.54
N VAL A 112 7.92 5.42 19.91
CA VAL A 112 9.33 5.78 20.11
C VAL A 112 9.44 6.73 21.30
N GLU A 113 10.24 6.34 22.29
CA GLU A 113 10.46 7.14 23.51
C GLU A 113 11.32 8.38 23.22
N ALA A 114 11.03 9.47 23.93
CA ALA A 114 11.89 10.65 23.93
C ALA A 114 13.17 10.42 24.74
N GLU A 115 14.19 11.23 24.45
CA GLU A 115 15.36 11.37 25.31
C GLU A 115 14.99 12.01 26.67
N ARG A 116 15.94 12.03 27.61
CA ARG A 116 15.76 12.66 28.93
C ARG A 116 15.22 14.08 28.80
N ILE A 117 14.12 14.35 29.51
CA ILE A 117 13.55 15.69 29.65
C ILE A 117 14.37 16.47 30.69
N PRO A 118 15.08 17.55 30.29
CA PRO A 118 15.95 18.30 31.19
C PRO A 118 15.15 19.07 32.24
N ALA A 119 15.83 19.54 33.29
CA ALA A 119 15.22 20.46 34.26
C ALA A 119 14.88 21.81 33.61
N PHE A 120 13.72 22.39 33.95
CA PHE A 120 13.19 23.61 33.33
C PHE A 120 13.77 24.91 33.94
N ASN A 121 14.45 24.80 35.08
CA ASN A 121 15.00 25.92 35.85
C ASN A 121 16.42 26.31 35.43
N ALA A 122 17.01 25.62 34.46
CA ALA A 122 18.38 25.84 34.04
C ALA A 122 18.57 25.56 32.55
N TYR A 123 19.66 26.10 32.02
CA TYR A 123 20.14 25.84 30.68
C TYR A 123 21.13 24.68 30.68
N HIS A 124 21.04 23.82 29.66
CA HIS A 124 21.89 22.62 29.54
C HIS A 124 22.88 22.78 28.38
N LYS A 125 24.07 22.19 28.52
CA LYS A 125 25.18 22.34 27.54
C LYS A 125 24.97 21.53 26.26
N ASP A 126 24.27 20.41 26.37
CA ASP A 126 23.95 19.45 25.30
C ASP A 126 22.56 19.72 24.67
N ARG A 127 21.92 20.84 25.04
CA ARG A 127 20.58 21.21 24.59
C ARG A 127 20.55 22.59 23.95
N TYR A 128 19.64 22.75 22.99
CA TYR A 128 19.53 23.93 22.14
C TYR A 128 18.38 24.83 22.58
N THR A 129 18.57 26.14 22.45
CA THR A 129 17.57 27.17 22.74
C THR A 129 17.63 28.17 21.60
N GLY A 130 16.49 28.67 21.15
CA GLY A 130 16.45 29.51 19.97
C GLY A 130 15.04 29.79 19.49
N TRP A 131 14.93 30.15 18.22
CA TRP A 131 13.65 30.34 17.56
C TRP A 131 13.71 29.88 16.10
N ILE A 132 12.53 29.64 15.54
CA ILE A 132 12.33 29.35 14.13
C ILE A 132 11.38 30.42 13.59
N ASP A 133 11.85 31.20 12.63
CA ASP A 133 10.98 32.10 11.89
C ASP A 133 10.25 31.30 10.81
N LEU A 134 8.93 31.46 10.75
CA LEU A 134 8.06 30.75 9.82
C LEU A 134 7.53 31.73 8.79
N HIS A 135 7.91 31.54 7.53
CA HIS A 135 7.30 32.21 6.40
C HIS A 135 6.20 31.31 5.85
N ILE A 136 4.95 31.78 5.90
CA ILE A 136 3.77 31.01 5.53
C ILE A 136 3.13 31.65 4.30
N GLU A 137 2.93 30.88 3.24
CA GLU A 137 2.24 31.34 2.03
C GLU A 137 0.99 30.49 1.77
N THR A 138 -0.16 31.11 1.56
CA THR A 138 -1.38 30.39 1.21
C THR A 138 -1.31 29.90 -0.24
N LYS A 139 -1.56 28.61 -0.50
CA LYS A 139 -1.65 28.04 -1.86
C LYS A 139 -3.08 27.88 -2.34
N THR A 140 -4.01 27.76 -1.41
CA THR A 140 -5.45 27.82 -1.66
C THR A 140 -6.08 28.83 -0.70
N PRO A 141 -7.33 29.27 -0.92
CA PRO A 141 -7.94 30.24 -0.02
C PRO A 141 -7.98 29.68 1.40
N LEU A 142 -7.72 30.51 2.40
CA LEU A 142 -7.60 30.10 3.80
C LEU A 142 -8.79 30.62 4.61
N TYR A 143 -9.47 29.74 5.33
CA TYR A 143 -10.54 30.11 6.24
C TYR A 143 -10.24 29.64 7.67
N ILE A 144 -10.15 30.59 8.59
CA ILE A 144 -9.99 30.39 10.03
C ILE A 144 -11.14 31.12 10.70
N ARG A 145 -11.83 30.46 11.63
CA ARG A 145 -12.97 31.03 12.36
C ARG A 145 -12.47 31.84 13.55
N ASP A 146 -13.14 32.96 13.80
CA ASP A 146 -12.82 33.87 14.89
C ASP A 146 -13.06 33.28 16.28
N THR A 147 -12.38 33.84 17.27
CA THR A 147 -12.62 33.66 18.71
C THR A 147 -13.46 34.83 19.23
N LEU A 148 -14.69 34.56 19.67
CA LEU A 148 -15.58 35.58 20.25
C LEU A 148 -14.95 36.21 21.49
N ASN A 149 -15.07 37.52 21.63
CA ASN A 149 -14.74 38.22 22.88
C ASN A 149 -15.88 38.05 23.92
N GLN A 150 -15.63 38.41 25.19
CA GLN A 150 -16.61 38.20 26.27
C GLN A 150 -17.90 39.02 26.11
N GLU A 151 -17.87 40.13 25.38
CA GLU A 151 -19.06 40.97 25.11
C GLU A 151 -19.89 40.36 23.98
N GLU A 152 -19.25 39.85 22.92
CA GLU A 152 -19.88 39.11 21.82
C GLU A 152 -20.50 37.79 22.30
N ILE A 153 -19.89 37.10 23.28
CA ILE A 153 -20.48 35.92 23.92
C ILE A 153 -21.80 36.27 24.62
N LYS A 154 -21.90 37.45 25.25
CA LYS A 154 -23.15 37.91 25.89
C LYS A 154 -24.20 38.31 24.86
N GLU A 155 -23.82 39.02 23.79
CA GLU A 155 -24.74 39.36 22.70
C GLU A 155 -25.22 38.13 21.91
N GLN A 156 -24.42 37.05 21.88
CA GLN A 156 -24.78 35.77 21.29
C GLN A 156 -25.83 35.01 22.11
N GLU A 157 -25.87 35.17 23.44
CA GLU A 157 -26.93 34.61 24.29
C GLU A 157 -28.27 35.34 24.10
N GLU A 158 -28.26 36.59 23.61
CA GLU A 158 -29.45 37.44 23.47
C GLU A 158 -30.03 37.52 22.03
N SER A 159 -29.30 37.07 21.00
CA SER A 159 -29.73 37.17 19.59
C SER A 159 -30.01 35.81 18.92
N GLU A 160 -31.21 35.63 18.34
CA GLU A 160 -31.59 34.42 17.57
C GLU A 160 -30.95 34.34 16.16
N ARG A 161 -30.14 35.34 15.77
CA ARG A 161 -29.49 35.40 14.45
C ARG A 161 -27.99 35.58 14.60
N PHE A 162 -27.25 34.66 13.99
CA PHE A 162 -25.82 34.69 13.83
C PHE A 162 -25.39 35.93 13.02
N ILE A 163 -24.78 36.92 13.68
CA ILE A 163 -24.11 38.06 13.05
C ILE A 163 -22.60 37.76 13.07
N ASN A 164 -21.98 37.81 11.89
CA ASN A 164 -20.59 37.41 11.60
C ASN A 164 -19.63 38.59 11.82
N SER A 165 -18.39 38.35 12.23
CA SER A 165 -17.27 39.26 11.92
C SER A 165 -15.93 38.54 11.85
N ASP A 166 -15.37 38.50 10.63
CA ASP A 166 -13.97 38.63 10.22
C ASP A 166 -12.78 37.99 10.99
N PHE A 167 -11.73 37.68 10.21
CA PHE A 167 -10.41 37.14 10.58
C PHE A 167 -9.63 38.13 11.48
N PHE A 168 -9.94 38.22 12.78
CA PHE A 168 -9.34 39.23 13.64
C PHE A 168 -8.69 38.71 14.93
N SER A 169 -7.63 39.40 15.31
CA SER A 169 -7.26 39.54 16.73
C SER A 169 -8.34 40.32 17.49
N PRO A 170 -8.38 40.22 18.83
CA PRO A 170 -8.91 41.32 19.62
C PRO A 170 -8.11 42.58 19.24
N GLY A 171 -8.62 43.39 18.31
CA GLY A 171 -7.91 44.53 17.71
C GLY A 171 -7.96 44.71 16.18
N GLY A 172 -8.63 43.85 15.40
CA GLY A 172 -8.89 44.13 13.96
C GLY A 172 -7.73 43.87 12.98
N ASN A 173 -6.62 43.26 13.43
CA ASN A 173 -5.51 42.86 12.55
C ASN A 173 -5.66 41.42 12.06
N TYR A 174 -5.36 41.21 10.77
CA TYR A 174 -5.40 39.89 10.14
C TYR A 174 -4.30 38.97 10.70
N LYS A 175 -4.69 37.88 11.39
CA LYS A 175 -3.74 36.90 11.93
C LYS A 175 -4.22 35.46 11.89
N ILE A 176 -3.25 34.54 11.82
CA ILE A 176 -3.45 33.10 12.05
C ILE A 176 -3.11 32.81 13.51
N PRO A 177 -4.04 32.26 14.33
CA PRO A 177 -3.74 31.95 15.72
C PRO A 177 -2.58 30.95 15.86
N GLY A 178 -1.62 31.26 16.74
CA GLY A 178 -0.48 30.38 17.04
C GLY A 178 -0.93 29.01 17.55
N SER A 179 -2.10 28.91 18.19
CA SER A 179 -2.73 27.64 18.58
C SER A 179 -3.11 26.74 17.39
N SER A 180 -3.51 27.33 16.26
CA SER A 180 -3.83 26.58 15.03
C SER A 180 -2.55 26.00 14.40
N ILE A 181 -1.48 26.80 14.37
CA ILE A 181 -0.16 26.40 13.88
C ILE A 181 0.42 25.29 14.78
N ARG A 182 0.35 25.49 16.11
CA ARG A 182 0.73 24.50 17.12
C ARG A 182 0.01 23.17 16.92
N GLY A 183 -1.32 23.20 16.75
CA GLY A 183 -2.13 22.00 16.59
C GLY A 183 -1.75 21.21 15.33
N MET A 184 -1.56 21.91 14.21
CA MET A 184 -1.12 21.30 12.94
C MET A 184 0.25 20.65 13.05
N ILE A 185 1.25 21.37 13.60
CA ILE A 185 2.62 20.85 13.73
C ILE A 185 2.66 19.71 14.75
N ARG A 186 1.93 19.81 15.86
CA ARG A 186 1.84 18.74 16.86
C ARG A 186 1.38 17.43 16.22
N THR A 187 0.32 17.45 15.41
CA THR A 187 -0.16 16.25 14.73
C THR A 187 0.89 15.67 13.78
N LEU A 188 1.65 16.49 13.06
CA LEU A 188 2.73 16.01 12.19
C LEU A 188 3.90 15.44 12.97
N VAL A 189 4.30 16.06 14.08
CA VAL A 189 5.34 15.52 14.98
C VAL A 189 4.88 14.16 15.55
N GLU A 190 3.65 14.05 16.05
CA GLU A 190 3.09 12.77 16.53
C GLU A 190 3.14 11.66 15.47
N ILE A 191 2.86 11.98 14.20
CA ILE A 191 2.90 11.02 13.10
C ILE A 191 4.35 10.64 12.73
N THR A 192 5.22 11.63 12.54
CA THR A 192 6.59 11.46 12.02
C THR A 192 7.52 10.88 13.07
N SER A 193 7.30 11.18 14.35
CA SER A 193 8.10 10.67 15.47
C SER A 193 7.59 9.35 16.05
N TYR A 194 6.60 8.71 15.43
CA TYR A 194 5.97 7.48 15.95
C TYR A 194 5.51 7.64 17.41
N GLY A 195 4.89 8.79 17.71
CA GLY A 195 4.41 9.12 19.07
C GLY A 195 3.16 8.34 19.47
N LYS A 196 2.68 8.62 20.69
CA LYS A 196 1.37 8.14 21.16
C LYS A 196 0.25 8.78 20.36
N PHE A 197 -0.86 8.07 20.27
CA PHE A 197 -2.07 8.57 19.63
C PHE A 197 -2.90 9.37 20.63
N GLY A 198 -2.68 10.69 20.70
CA GLY A 198 -3.25 11.53 21.77
C GLY A 198 -4.62 12.16 21.49
N SER A 199 -4.95 12.44 20.21
CA SER A 199 -6.11 13.25 19.85
C SER A 199 -7.35 12.42 19.49
N PHE A 200 -8.13 12.00 20.49
CA PHE A 200 -9.42 11.35 20.27
C PHE A 200 -10.45 11.62 21.37
N ASP A 201 -11.73 11.59 21.00
CA ASP A 201 -12.86 11.67 21.93
C ASP A 201 -13.23 10.27 22.42
N ASN A 202 -13.08 10.02 23.73
CA ASN A 202 -13.40 8.74 24.33
C ASN A 202 -14.88 8.62 24.71
N ARG A 203 -15.74 8.44 23.70
CA ARG A 203 -17.16 8.17 23.89
C ARG A 203 -17.60 6.88 23.20
N ASN A 204 -18.66 6.27 23.72
CA ASN A 204 -19.37 5.22 23.00
C ASN A 204 -20.26 5.84 21.93
N LEU A 205 -20.13 5.34 20.71
CA LEU A 205 -20.94 5.79 19.60
C LEU A 205 -22.31 5.10 19.61
N TYR A 206 -23.29 5.69 18.91
CA TYR A 206 -24.66 5.20 18.85
C TYR A 206 -25.06 4.79 17.44
N PHE A 207 -25.89 3.74 17.33
CA PHE A 207 -26.39 3.26 16.04
C PHE A 207 -27.86 2.83 16.08
N ARG A 208 -28.49 2.87 14.90
CA ARG A 208 -29.82 2.30 14.64
C ARG A 208 -29.78 1.54 13.32
N GLY A 209 -29.78 0.21 13.39
CA GLY A 209 -29.52 -0.67 12.24
C GLY A 209 -30.75 -1.12 11.44
N LEU A 210 -31.93 -0.51 11.61
CA LEU A 210 -33.18 -1.05 11.04
C LEU A 210 -33.21 -1.12 9.51
N ALA A 211 -32.73 -0.07 8.85
CA ALA A 211 -32.68 0.04 7.39
C ALA A 211 -31.29 -0.32 6.83
N ASP A 212 -30.38 -0.78 7.69
CA ASP A 212 -29.01 -1.10 7.30
C ASP A 212 -28.94 -2.41 6.50
N ARG A 213 -27.97 -2.52 5.58
CA ARG A 213 -27.78 -3.71 4.74
C ARG A 213 -26.61 -4.59 5.18
N SER A 214 -25.79 -4.13 6.12
CA SER A 214 -24.64 -4.85 6.68
C SER A 214 -25.03 -5.76 7.84
N ASN A 215 -24.04 -6.46 8.41
CA ASN A 215 -24.17 -7.18 9.67
C ASN A 215 -24.69 -6.33 10.84
N LEU A 216 -24.54 -5.01 10.81
CA LEU A 216 -25.07 -4.11 11.84
C LEU A 216 -26.60 -4.24 12.00
N ARG A 217 -27.33 -4.57 10.92
CA ARG A 217 -28.77 -4.84 11.00
C ARG A 217 -29.07 -6.08 11.83
N LYS A 218 -28.33 -7.17 11.59
CA LYS A 218 -28.52 -8.44 12.33
C LYS A 218 -28.24 -8.24 13.81
N GLU A 219 -27.22 -7.45 14.14
CA GLU A 219 -26.88 -7.12 15.52
C GLU A 219 -27.93 -6.23 16.20
N TYR A 220 -28.41 -5.19 15.51
CA TYR A 220 -29.49 -4.36 16.05
C TYR A 220 -30.78 -5.17 16.27
N GLN A 221 -31.15 -6.02 15.30
CA GLN A 221 -32.32 -6.90 15.41
C GLN A 221 -32.15 -7.93 16.52
N SER A 222 -30.98 -8.54 16.69
CA SER A 222 -30.78 -9.56 17.73
C SER A 222 -31.06 -9.03 19.15
N LYS A 223 -30.84 -7.73 19.38
CA LYS A 223 -31.14 -7.02 20.64
C LYS A 223 -32.57 -6.45 20.70
N MET A 224 -33.11 -5.93 19.59
CA MET A 224 -34.40 -5.20 19.60
C MET A 224 -35.61 -6.04 19.17
N SER A 225 -35.46 -6.98 18.24
CA SER A 225 -36.58 -7.75 17.66
C SER A 225 -36.16 -9.02 16.93
N SER A 226 -36.83 -10.15 17.16
CA SER A 226 -36.75 -11.36 16.33
C SER A 226 -37.93 -11.48 15.38
N PHE A 227 -37.69 -11.90 14.14
CA PHE A 227 -38.76 -12.24 13.20
C PHE A 227 -39.13 -13.72 13.37
N ASN A 228 -40.35 -13.99 13.84
CA ASN A 228 -40.85 -15.35 13.94
C ASN A 228 -41.38 -15.78 12.55
N LYS A 229 -40.68 -16.73 11.91
CA LYS A 229 -41.02 -17.23 10.56
C LYS A 229 -42.37 -17.94 10.52
N GLU A 230 -42.76 -18.63 11.58
CA GLU A 230 -44.01 -19.40 11.66
C GLU A 230 -45.23 -18.48 11.80
N GLN A 231 -45.13 -17.45 12.66
CA GLN A 231 -46.24 -16.54 12.91
C GLN A 231 -46.31 -15.34 11.94
N LYS A 232 -45.33 -15.19 11.03
CA LYS A 232 -45.14 -14.02 10.15
C LYS A 232 -45.26 -12.68 10.91
N ARG A 233 -44.84 -12.66 12.18
CA ARG A 233 -44.94 -11.50 13.08
C ARG A 233 -43.59 -11.17 13.71
N MET A 234 -43.36 -9.88 13.92
CA MET A 234 -42.18 -9.38 14.60
C MET A 234 -42.38 -9.50 16.11
N GLN A 235 -41.51 -10.25 16.78
CA GLN A 235 -41.48 -10.38 18.23
C GLN A 235 -40.43 -9.38 18.76
N TYR A 236 -40.89 -8.39 19.51
CA TYR A 236 -40.01 -7.41 20.13
C TYR A 236 -39.27 -8.05 21.31
N LYS A 237 -37.97 -7.77 21.41
CA LYS A 237 -37.14 -8.16 22.55
C LYS A 237 -36.94 -7.02 23.55
N MET A 238 -37.27 -5.78 23.15
CA MET A 238 -37.33 -4.67 24.08
C MET A 238 -38.53 -4.78 25.00
N ASN A 239 -38.35 -4.34 26.24
CA ASN A 239 -39.38 -4.18 27.24
C ASN A 239 -39.76 -2.70 27.37
N ALA A 240 -40.88 -2.44 28.02
CA ALA A 240 -41.31 -1.09 28.40
C ALA A 240 -41.30 -0.97 29.92
N GLY A 241 -41.11 0.24 30.42
CA GLY A 241 -41.07 0.51 31.86
C GLY A 241 -41.07 2.01 32.15
N PHE A 242 -40.78 2.34 33.40
CA PHE A 242 -40.73 3.71 33.90
C PHE A 242 -39.38 3.95 34.56
N ILE A 243 -38.60 4.88 34.00
CA ILE A 243 -37.30 5.27 34.55
C ILE A 243 -37.51 6.41 35.56
N TYR A 244 -36.86 6.31 36.71
CA TYR A 244 -36.91 7.32 37.77
C TYR A 244 -35.57 7.34 38.51
N LYS A 245 -35.33 8.43 39.23
CA LYS A 245 -34.14 8.61 40.05
C LYS A 245 -34.48 8.37 41.52
N ASP A 246 -33.66 7.57 42.19
CA ASP A 246 -33.70 7.41 43.64
C ASP A 246 -32.30 7.67 44.23
N GLY A 247 -32.20 8.67 45.10
CA GLY A 247 -30.92 9.21 45.59
C GLY A 247 -29.99 9.66 44.45
N PHE A 248 -28.84 8.98 44.32
CA PHE A 248 -27.84 9.21 43.26
C PHE A 248 -27.92 8.21 42.10
N LYS A 249 -28.85 7.24 42.16
CA LYS A 249 -28.96 6.15 41.18
C LYS A 249 -30.25 6.24 40.38
N TYR A 250 -30.27 5.56 39.24
CA TYR A 250 -31.42 5.48 38.36
C TYR A 250 -31.89 4.03 38.27
N PHE A 251 -33.21 3.85 38.24
CA PHE A 251 -33.86 2.55 38.21
C PHE A 251 -34.97 2.54 37.16
N ILE A 252 -35.29 1.35 36.64
CA ILE A 252 -36.43 1.13 35.75
C ILE A 252 -37.41 0.17 36.40
N LYS A 253 -38.66 0.60 36.56
CA LYS A 253 -39.81 -0.24 36.93
C LYS A 253 -40.40 -0.88 35.67
N PRO A 254 -40.42 -2.21 35.53
CA PRO A 254 -41.04 -2.86 34.38
C PRO A 254 -42.53 -2.55 34.25
N ALA A 255 -43.01 -2.34 33.02
CA ALA A 255 -44.42 -2.15 32.72
C ALA A 255 -45.18 -3.50 32.75
N ALA A 256 -46.50 -3.47 33.00
CA ALA A 256 -47.35 -4.66 32.87
C ALA A 256 -47.41 -5.19 31.43
N GLY A 257 -47.18 -4.30 30.47
CA GLY A 257 -47.09 -4.62 29.05
C GLY A 257 -47.05 -3.36 28.20
N PHE A 258 -46.89 -3.54 26.89
CA PHE A 258 -46.96 -2.45 25.93
C PHE A 258 -47.59 -2.92 24.62
N LYS A 259 -48.16 -2.00 23.84
CA LYS A 259 -48.71 -2.28 22.51
C LYS A 259 -48.57 -1.10 21.56
N GLN A 260 -48.89 -1.32 20.29
CA GLN A 260 -49.02 -0.25 19.31
C GLN A 260 -50.50 0.06 19.02
N ILE A 261 -50.85 1.35 18.98
CA ILE A 261 -52.19 1.85 18.60
C ILE A 261 -52.11 2.67 17.30
N LEU A 262 -53.23 2.86 16.60
CA LEU A 262 -53.23 3.70 15.40
C LEU A 262 -53.00 5.16 15.78
N LYS A 263 -52.25 5.91 14.95
CA LYS A 263 -51.98 7.34 15.20
C LYS A 263 -53.27 8.16 15.36
N LYS A 264 -54.29 7.88 14.53
CA LYS A 264 -55.61 8.54 14.63
C LYS A 264 -56.28 8.31 15.99
N GLU A 265 -56.19 7.09 16.52
CA GLU A 265 -56.74 6.74 17.83
C GLU A 265 -55.94 7.41 18.96
N ALA A 266 -54.61 7.45 18.84
CA ALA A 266 -53.74 8.14 19.80
C ALA A 266 -54.09 9.63 19.90
N VAL A 267 -54.22 10.31 18.75
CA VAL A 267 -54.62 11.73 18.67
C VAL A 267 -55.98 11.94 19.34
N LYS A 268 -56.97 11.11 19.01
CA LYS A 268 -58.31 11.19 19.59
C LYS A 268 -58.28 11.06 21.13
N LYS A 269 -57.59 10.06 21.67
CA LYS A 269 -57.47 9.84 23.12
C LYS A 269 -56.77 10.99 23.84
N ILE A 270 -55.73 11.57 23.23
CA ILE A 270 -54.99 12.71 23.80
C ILE A 270 -55.87 13.96 23.84
N GLN A 271 -56.62 14.22 22.77
CA GLN A 271 -57.55 15.35 22.68
C GLN A 271 -58.75 15.20 23.62
N GLU A 272 -59.32 14.00 23.76
CA GLU A 272 -60.38 13.69 24.73
C GLU A 272 -59.95 13.92 26.18
N ALA A 273 -58.66 13.78 26.47
CA ALA A 273 -58.06 14.08 27.77
C ALA A 273 -57.65 15.57 27.94
N GLY A 274 -58.03 16.44 26.99
CA GLY A 274 -57.75 17.87 27.05
C GLY A 274 -56.31 18.28 26.73
N MET A 275 -55.51 17.40 26.14
CA MET A 275 -54.09 17.63 25.82
C MET A 275 -53.86 17.83 24.32
N VAL A 276 -52.77 18.51 23.95
CA VAL A 276 -52.39 18.74 22.56
C VAL A 276 -51.43 17.65 22.11
N TYR A 277 -51.67 17.06 20.93
CA TYR A 277 -50.74 16.09 20.34
C TYR A 277 -49.50 16.80 19.80
N GLU A 278 -48.36 16.45 20.39
CA GLU A 278 -47.03 16.90 19.99
C GLU A 278 -46.09 15.71 19.77
N ASN A 279 -45.18 15.88 18.80
CA ASN A 279 -44.15 14.88 18.52
C ASN A 279 -43.18 14.75 19.70
N PHE A 280 -42.65 13.55 19.90
CA PHE A 280 -41.65 13.25 20.92
C PHE A 280 -42.12 13.47 22.38
N GLN A 281 -43.43 13.63 22.65
CA GLN A 281 -43.95 13.69 24.02
C GLN A 281 -44.52 12.35 24.51
N PHE A 282 -44.81 12.27 25.80
CA PHE A 282 -45.61 11.20 26.38
C PHE A 282 -46.81 11.80 27.15
N TYR A 283 -47.92 11.08 27.17
CA TYR A 283 -49.18 11.53 27.77
C TYR A 283 -49.66 10.48 28.77
N LYS A 284 -49.84 10.89 30.02
CA LYS A 284 -50.40 10.06 31.08
C LYS A 284 -51.93 10.08 30.99
N LEU A 285 -52.53 8.92 30.73
CA LEU A 285 -53.99 8.70 30.81
C LEU A 285 -54.29 7.79 32.01
N ASN A 286 -55.55 7.75 32.47
CA ASN A 286 -55.95 7.08 33.73
C ASN A 286 -55.34 5.68 33.96
N LYS A 287 -55.20 4.85 32.92
CA LYS A 287 -54.65 3.47 33.03
C LYS A 287 -53.54 3.16 32.01
N GLU A 288 -53.07 4.14 31.25
CA GLU A 288 -52.08 3.90 30.18
C GLU A 288 -51.29 5.16 29.84
N TYR A 289 -50.06 4.99 29.35
CA TYR A 289 -49.23 6.09 28.86
C TYR A 289 -49.11 5.98 27.35
N ILE A 290 -49.46 7.05 26.62
CA ILE A 290 -49.23 7.13 25.17
C ILE A 290 -47.88 7.79 24.94
N VAL A 291 -46.98 7.08 24.27
CA VAL A 291 -45.64 7.56 23.95
C VAL A 291 -45.57 7.88 22.46
N VAL A 292 -45.43 9.17 22.16
CA VAL A 292 -45.43 9.71 20.80
C VAL A 292 -44.00 9.79 20.28
N SER A 293 -43.76 9.11 19.15
CA SER A 293 -42.48 9.20 18.42
C SER A 293 -42.49 10.35 17.39
N GLY A 294 -41.34 10.69 16.81
CA GLY A 294 -41.24 11.76 15.82
C GLY A 294 -42.11 11.58 14.56
N GLY A 295 -42.24 12.65 13.78
CA GLY A 295 -42.92 12.63 12.48
C GLY A 295 -42.13 11.83 11.43
N MET A 296 -42.78 10.84 10.82
CA MET A 296 -42.28 10.16 9.61
C MET A 296 -43.37 10.15 8.53
N PRO A 297 -43.00 10.28 7.24
CA PRO A 297 -43.95 10.07 6.14
C PRO A 297 -44.61 8.69 6.29
N ASN A 298 -45.93 8.64 6.23
CA ASN A 298 -46.73 7.41 6.37
C ASN A 298 -46.67 6.71 7.74
N LYS A 299 -46.32 7.41 8.82
CA LYS A 299 -46.41 6.84 10.17
C LYS A 299 -47.85 6.51 10.56
N LYS A 300 -48.11 5.23 10.84
CA LYS A 300 -49.47 4.71 11.15
C LYS A 300 -49.73 4.44 12.63
N ARG A 301 -48.70 4.31 13.48
CA ARG A 301 -48.84 3.79 14.85
C ARG A 301 -48.03 4.58 15.88
N GLU A 302 -48.52 4.57 17.12
CA GLU A 302 -47.84 5.05 18.34
C GLU A 302 -47.75 3.94 19.38
N TRP A 303 -46.97 4.17 20.43
CA TRP A 303 -46.78 3.21 21.50
C TRP A 303 -47.66 3.52 22.72
N VAL A 304 -48.12 2.47 23.39
CA VAL A 304 -48.84 2.55 24.65
C VAL A 304 -48.14 1.67 25.68
N ILE A 305 -47.88 2.21 26.86
CA ILE A 305 -47.26 1.51 27.99
C ILE A 305 -48.27 1.42 29.14
N TYR A 306 -48.41 0.22 29.71
CA TYR A 306 -49.31 -0.04 30.84
C TYR A 306 -48.52 -0.07 32.15
N PRO A 307 -48.83 0.82 33.12
CA PRO A 307 -48.20 0.78 34.45
C PRO A 307 -48.37 -0.58 35.12
N SER A 308 -47.31 -1.05 35.80
CA SER A 308 -47.33 -2.29 36.59
C SER A 308 -47.67 -2.02 38.05
N VAL A 309 -48.16 -3.03 38.74
CA VAL A 309 -48.31 -3.05 40.21
C VAL A 309 -47.10 -3.75 40.87
N SER A 310 -46.14 -4.24 40.08
CA SER A 310 -44.93 -4.89 40.59
C SER A 310 -43.95 -3.87 41.19
N ASN A 311 -43.28 -4.28 42.27
CA ASN A 311 -42.17 -3.56 42.90
C ASN A 311 -40.79 -4.00 42.35
N ASP A 312 -40.75 -4.73 41.24
CA ASP A 312 -39.48 -5.11 40.61
C ASP A 312 -38.73 -3.86 40.11
N GLU A 313 -37.44 -3.77 40.44
CA GLU A 313 -36.59 -2.63 40.09
C GLU A 313 -35.33 -3.11 39.38
N ILE A 314 -35.07 -2.55 38.20
CA ILE A 314 -33.86 -2.84 37.41
C ILE A 314 -32.90 -1.66 37.60
N PRO A 315 -31.74 -1.85 38.28
CA PRO A 315 -30.76 -0.79 38.43
C PRO A 315 -30.14 -0.44 37.08
N VAL A 316 -30.04 0.85 36.76
CA VAL A 316 -29.36 1.33 35.56
C VAL A 316 -27.92 1.67 35.91
N PRO A 317 -26.92 0.98 35.34
CA PRO A 317 -25.52 1.27 35.61
C PRO A 317 -25.13 2.71 35.23
N GLU A 318 -24.25 3.34 36.01
CA GLU A 318 -23.81 4.72 35.76
C GLU A 318 -23.17 4.90 34.38
N ILE A 319 -22.44 3.89 33.89
CA ILE A 319 -21.88 3.86 32.54
C ILE A 319 -22.97 3.96 31.45
N ASP A 320 -24.14 3.36 31.66
CA ASP A 320 -25.25 3.38 30.71
C ASP A 320 -26.01 4.71 30.74
N ILE A 321 -26.06 5.37 31.90
CA ILE A 321 -26.52 6.75 32.04
C ILE A 321 -25.57 7.71 31.29
N GLY A 322 -24.27 7.55 31.49
CA GLY A 322 -23.23 8.32 30.80
C GLY A 322 -23.34 8.14 29.29
N ASN A 323 -23.47 6.90 28.82
CA ASN A 323 -23.70 6.61 27.40
C ASN A 323 -24.94 7.35 26.90
N TYR A 324 -26.09 7.23 27.58
CA TYR A 324 -27.35 7.86 27.12
C TYR A 324 -27.23 9.38 26.98
N LYS A 325 -26.53 10.05 27.91
CA LYS A 325 -26.25 11.49 27.84
C LYS A 325 -25.34 11.84 26.66
N ASN A 326 -24.43 10.94 26.30
CA ASN A 326 -23.47 11.12 25.21
C ASN A 326 -24.02 10.81 23.81
N ASP A 327 -25.31 10.50 23.64
CA ASP A 327 -25.95 10.40 22.30
C ASP A 327 -26.11 11.79 21.67
N ALA A 328 -25.00 12.39 21.25
CA ALA A 328 -24.94 13.73 20.66
C ALA A 328 -25.74 13.87 19.34
N ASN A 329 -26.11 12.75 18.72
CA ASN A 329 -26.93 12.77 17.50
C ASN A 329 -28.44 12.69 17.84
N ARG A 330 -28.83 12.71 19.13
CA ARG A 330 -30.22 12.75 19.56
C ARG A 330 -30.82 14.09 19.13
N SER A 331 -31.98 14.05 18.50
CA SER A 331 -32.68 15.30 18.16
C SER A 331 -33.04 16.03 19.44
N GLU A 332 -32.83 17.34 19.48
CA GLU A 332 -33.17 18.21 20.61
C GLU A 332 -34.67 18.13 21.00
N GLN A 333 -35.53 17.74 20.05
CA GLN A 333 -36.95 17.52 20.31
C GLN A 333 -37.23 16.24 21.11
N VAL A 334 -36.29 15.29 21.17
CA VAL A 334 -36.47 14.06 21.95
C VAL A 334 -36.23 14.40 23.42
N PRO A 335 -37.19 14.13 24.32
CA PRO A 335 -37.03 14.42 25.74
C PRO A 335 -35.84 13.67 26.32
N ASP A 336 -35.03 14.37 27.11
CA ASP A 336 -33.99 13.75 27.91
C ASP A 336 -34.64 13.02 29.08
N LEU A 337 -34.67 11.68 28.98
CA LEU A 337 -35.27 10.82 30.00
C LEU A 337 -34.57 10.95 31.35
N ILE A 338 -33.26 11.25 31.37
CA ILE A 338 -32.46 11.31 32.59
C ILE A 338 -32.68 12.61 33.34
N GLU A 339 -32.88 13.72 32.62
CA GLU A 339 -33.27 14.99 33.22
C GLU A 339 -34.72 14.93 33.73
N ARG A 340 -35.65 14.38 32.95
CA ARG A 340 -37.05 14.23 33.40
C ARG A 340 -37.21 13.25 34.57
N ALA A 341 -36.43 12.17 34.59
CA ALA A 341 -36.45 11.17 35.68
C ALA A 341 -36.02 11.74 37.04
N LYS A 342 -35.46 12.95 37.10
CA LYS A 342 -35.18 13.67 38.36
C LYS A 342 -36.45 14.24 38.99
N ILE A 343 -37.49 14.46 38.20
CA ILE A 343 -38.73 15.15 38.60
C ILE A 343 -39.87 14.15 38.78
N GLU A 344 -40.03 13.23 37.82
CA GLU A 344 -41.13 12.27 37.81
C GLU A 344 -40.72 10.90 37.23
N GLU A 345 -41.59 9.90 37.37
CA GLU A 345 -41.44 8.62 36.69
C GLU A 345 -41.72 8.78 35.18
N VAL A 346 -40.74 8.46 34.34
CA VAL A 346 -40.82 8.72 32.89
C VAL A 346 -41.00 7.41 32.13
N PRO A 347 -42.01 7.28 31.24
CA PRO A 347 -42.16 6.10 30.40
C PRO A 347 -40.95 5.94 29.47
N CYS A 348 -40.40 4.72 29.41
CA CYS A 348 -39.25 4.38 28.59
C CYS A 348 -39.35 2.97 28.00
N PHE A 349 -38.55 2.71 26.97
CA PHE A 349 -38.30 1.38 26.45
C PHE A 349 -36.87 0.99 26.77
N TYR A 350 -36.63 -0.29 27.08
CA TYR A 350 -35.31 -0.76 27.47
C TYR A 350 -35.02 -2.19 27.03
N VAL A 351 -33.74 -2.54 26.98
CA VAL A 351 -33.21 -3.88 26.76
C VAL A 351 -32.13 -4.13 27.81
N VAL A 352 -32.26 -5.25 28.53
CA VAL A 352 -31.22 -5.74 29.44
C VAL A 352 -30.35 -6.72 28.67
N TRP A 353 -29.04 -6.61 28.85
CA TRP A 353 -28.05 -7.49 28.22
C TRP A 353 -26.83 -7.60 29.11
N THR A 354 -26.08 -8.68 28.95
CA THR A 354 -24.82 -8.88 29.69
C THR A 354 -23.65 -8.52 28.78
N ASP A 355 -22.71 -7.73 29.28
CA ASP A 355 -21.50 -7.40 28.53
C ASP A 355 -20.49 -8.55 28.50
N LYS A 356 -19.39 -8.37 27.74
CA LYS A 356 -18.35 -9.40 27.60
C LYS A 356 -17.66 -9.73 28.92
N LEU A 357 -17.76 -8.87 29.93
CA LEU A 357 -17.21 -9.05 31.27
C LEU A 357 -18.23 -9.66 32.24
N GLY A 358 -19.39 -10.11 31.74
CA GLY A 358 -20.43 -10.72 32.56
C GLY A 358 -21.24 -9.73 33.38
N ARG A 359 -21.10 -8.41 33.13
CA ARG A 359 -21.82 -7.38 33.89
C ARG A 359 -23.16 -7.07 33.23
N ASP A 360 -24.18 -6.87 34.05
CA ASP A 360 -25.50 -6.47 33.58
C ASP A 360 -25.48 -5.02 33.07
N ARG A 361 -26.09 -4.83 31.90
CA ARG A 361 -26.16 -3.57 31.18
C ARG A 361 -27.58 -3.29 30.74
N VAL A 362 -27.91 -2.00 30.65
CA VAL A 362 -29.25 -1.55 30.27
C VAL A 362 -29.12 -0.52 29.16
N SER A 363 -29.69 -0.83 27.99
CA SER A 363 -29.89 0.18 26.94
C SER A 363 -31.33 0.65 27.00
N PHE A 364 -31.58 1.96 26.99
CA PHE A 364 -32.93 2.51 27.08
C PHE A 364 -33.12 3.75 26.21
N GLY A 365 -34.38 4.09 25.93
CA GLY A 365 -34.73 5.30 25.20
C GLY A 365 -36.22 5.58 25.16
N HIS A 366 -36.57 6.78 24.65
CA HIS A 366 -37.93 7.31 24.69
C HIS A 366 -38.94 6.45 23.91
N THR A 367 -38.53 5.79 22.83
CA THR A 367 -39.44 5.05 21.93
C THR A 367 -38.95 3.64 21.68
N GLY A 368 -39.83 2.69 21.36
CA GLY A 368 -39.51 1.26 21.17
C GLY A 368 -38.45 0.93 20.11
N MET A 369 -37.99 1.89 19.32
CA MET A 369 -36.92 1.73 18.32
C MET A 369 -35.76 2.70 18.58
N PHE A 370 -35.36 2.84 19.85
CA PHE A 370 -34.28 3.73 20.27
C PHE A 370 -32.90 3.28 19.76
N ARG A 371 -31.92 4.20 19.74
CA ARG A 371 -30.55 3.89 19.31
C ARG A 371 -29.83 3.07 20.37
N LEU A 372 -29.01 2.12 19.95
CA LEU A 372 -28.16 1.35 20.84
C LEU A 372 -26.77 1.97 20.89
N SER A 373 -26.16 1.96 22.07
CA SER A 373 -24.73 2.23 22.22
C SER A 373 -23.95 1.05 21.65
N TYR A 374 -22.83 1.33 21.00
CA TYR A 374 -21.80 0.31 20.80
C TYR A 374 -21.23 -0.12 22.16
N ASN A 375 -20.82 -1.38 22.24
CA ASN A 375 -20.25 -2.03 23.41
C ASN A 375 -18.83 -1.53 23.68
N LEU A 376 -18.06 -1.19 22.63
CA LEU A 376 -16.70 -0.65 22.73
C LEU A 376 -16.72 0.86 22.42
N SER A 377 -15.91 1.59 23.19
CA SER A 377 -15.57 3.00 23.00
C SER A 377 -14.49 3.18 21.93
N ILE A 378 -14.30 4.41 21.45
CA ILE A 378 -13.23 4.72 20.48
C ILE A 378 -11.85 4.34 21.04
N LYS A 379 -11.61 4.56 22.34
CA LYS A 379 -10.35 4.21 23.01
C LYS A 379 -10.03 2.73 22.95
N GLU A 380 -11.05 1.87 23.05
CA GLU A 380 -10.89 0.40 23.00
C GLU A 380 -10.56 -0.12 21.60
N HIS A 381 -10.61 0.74 20.58
CA HIS A 381 -10.13 0.45 19.22
C HIS A 381 -8.72 1.00 18.96
N ILE A 382 -8.04 1.54 19.97
CA ILE A 382 -6.66 1.99 19.89
C ILE A 382 -5.79 1.00 20.66
N PRO A 383 -4.71 0.45 20.06
CA PRO A 383 -3.79 -0.42 20.76
C PRO A 383 -3.29 0.22 22.06
N GLU A 384 -3.27 -0.54 23.16
CA GLU A 384 -2.91 0.01 24.46
C GLU A 384 -1.52 0.64 24.47
N SER A 385 -0.55 0.06 23.76
CA SER A 385 0.81 0.60 23.64
C SER A 385 0.85 2.04 23.14
N LEU A 386 -0.12 2.47 22.34
CA LEU A 386 -0.18 3.82 21.76
C LEU A 386 -0.88 4.85 22.66
N ILE A 387 -1.50 4.41 23.76
CA ILE A 387 -2.24 5.27 24.70
C ILE A 387 -1.83 5.05 26.16
N ALA A 388 -0.98 4.06 26.42
CA ALA A 388 -0.55 3.69 27.75
C ALA A 388 0.16 4.85 28.42
N LYS A 389 -0.28 5.17 29.64
CA LYS A 389 0.41 6.05 30.56
C LYS A 389 1.30 5.18 31.44
N GLY A 390 2.38 4.67 30.87
CA GLY A 390 3.34 3.79 31.54
C GLY A 390 4.38 4.56 32.36
N CYS A 391 4.85 3.95 33.44
CA CYS A 391 5.99 4.39 34.22
C CYS A 391 6.97 3.24 34.40
N LYS A 392 8.25 3.49 34.16
CA LYS A 392 9.33 2.51 34.32
C LYS A 392 10.55 3.18 34.93
N LEU A 393 11.11 2.53 35.96
CA LEU A 393 12.37 2.93 36.56
C LEU A 393 13.51 2.09 35.95
N THR A 394 14.20 2.64 34.95
CA THR A 394 15.46 2.08 34.43
C THR A 394 16.65 2.60 35.25
N LYS A 395 17.83 2.00 35.03
CA LYS A 395 19.07 2.47 35.66
C LYS A 395 19.34 3.94 35.32
N ASP A 396 19.18 4.32 34.05
CA ASP A 396 19.41 5.70 33.61
C ASP A 396 18.40 6.68 34.21
N ARG A 397 17.12 6.30 34.26
CA ARG A 397 16.07 7.13 34.88
C ARG A 397 16.28 7.29 36.38
N ALA A 398 16.81 6.28 37.08
CA ALA A 398 17.17 6.41 38.49
C ALA A 398 18.29 7.45 38.68
N ASN A 399 19.31 7.44 37.82
CA ASN A 399 20.37 8.45 37.85
C ASN A 399 19.81 9.86 37.57
N TRP A 400 18.86 10.00 36.64
CA TRP A 400 18.23 11.30 36.35
C TRP A 400 17.46 11.88 37.54
N ILE A 401 16.83 11.02 38.34
CA ILE A 401 16.10 11.38 39.55
C ILE A 401 17.08 11.86 40.64
N GLU A 402 18.22 11.19 40.78
CA GLU A 402 19.30 11.56 41.71
C GLU A 402 19.88 12.94 41.37
N GLU A 403 20.18 13.18 40.09
CA GLU A 403 20.72 14.46 39.61
C GLU A 403 19.76 15.64 39.82
N ASP A 404 18.44 15.39 39.81
CA ASP A 404 17.42 16.40 40.10
C ASP A 404 17.19 16.62 41.61
N GLY A 405 18.05 16.05 42.47
CA GLY A 405 18.12 16.34 43.91
C GLY A 405 17.28 15.43 44.82
N ILE A 406 16.82 14.28 44.31
CA ILE A 406 16.06 13.32 45.12
C ILE A 406 17.02 12.41 45.92
N PRO A 407 16.86 12.27 47.26
CA PRO A 407 17.77 11.48 48.08
C PRO A 407 17.83 9.99 47.71
N ASP A 408 19.02 9.39 47.83
CA ASP A 408 19.26 7.96 47.58
C ASP A 408 18.34 7.03 48.37
N SER A 409 17.97 7.41 49.59
CA SER A 409 17.04 6.63 50.41
C SER A 409 15.66 6.48 49.76
N VAL A 410 15.19 7.51 49.03
CA VAL A 410 13.94 7.47 48.29
C VAL A 410 14.10 6.58 47.06
N ILE A 411 15.18 6.76 46.30
CA ILE A 411 15.48 5.99 45.08
C ILE A 411 15.59 4.49 45.40
N ASN A 412 16.32 4.14 46.46
CA ASN A 412 16.45 2.75 46.90
C ASN A 412 15.10 2.13 47.27
N LYS A 413 14.17 2.92 47.84
CA LYS A 413 12.82 2.44 48.11
C LYS A 413 11.99 2.28 46.84
N ILE A 414 12.11 3.18 45.88
CA ILE A 414 11.44 3.05 44.58
C ILE A 414 11.96 1.81 43.83
N LYS A 415 13.27 1.52 43.89
CA LYS A 415 13.85 0.29 43.32
C LYS A 415 13.22 -0.98 43.88
N THR A 416 12.75 -0.98 45.14
CA THR A 416 12.03 -2.14 45.73
C THR A 416 10.67 -2.42 45.08
N LEU A 417 10.10 -1.47 44.33
CA LEU A 417 8.88 -1.70 43.56
C LEU A 417 9.12 -2.64 42.37
N GLY A 418 10.38 -2.82 41.94
CA GLY A 418 10.78 -3.63 40.79
C GLY A 418 10.95 -2.82 39.50
N THR A 419 11.47 -3.48 38.46
CA THR A 419 11.76 -2.88 37.13
C THR A 419 10.61 -3.01 36.13
N ASN A 420 9.49 -3.57 36.56
CA ASN A 420 8.31 -3.74 35.72
C ASN A 420 7.69 -2.38 35.38
N GLU A 421 7.01 -2.32 34.24
CA GLU A 421 6.22 -1.14 33.89
C GLU A 421 4.97 -1.07 34.77
N PHE A 422 4.65 0.14 35.23
CA PHE A 422 3.47 0.43 36.04
C PHE A 422 2.53 1.38 35.31
N VAL A 423 1.23 1.19 35.47
CA VAL A 423 0.24 2.21 35.12
C VAL A 423 0.47 3.45 35.99
N LEU A 424 0.50 4.64 35.37
CA LEU A 424 0.82 5.93 36.02
C LEU A 424 0.06 6.15 37.33
N ASP A 425 -1.26 5.97 37.36
CA ASP A 425 -2.06 6.22 38.56
C ASP A 425 -1.69 5.29 39.73
N ASN A 426 -1.42 4.02 39.41
CA ASN A 426 -0.99 3.04 40.40
C ASN A 426 0.43 3.33 40.89
N TYR A 427 1.32 3.75 39.98
CA TYR A 427 2.68 4.14 40.32
C TYR A 427 2.68 5.40 41.20
N ALA A 428 1.92 6.42 40.83
CA ALA A 428 1.76 7.66 41.59
C ALA A 428 1.27 7.41 43.02
N ARG A 429 0.29 6.51 43.23
CA ARG A 429 -0.16 6.12 44.59
C ARG A 429 0.93 5.41 45.40
N LYS A 430 1.74 4.56 44.75
CA LYS A 430 2.87 3.89 45.40
C LYS A 430 3.97 4.89 45.80
N ILE A 431 4.27 5.86 44.93
CA ILE A 431 5.21 6.95 45.23
C ILE A 431 4.69 7.80 46.39
N ASP A 432 3.39 8.17 46.40
CA ASP A 432 2.78 8.90 47.52
C ASP A 432 2.95 8.16 48.85
N ALA A 433 2.71 6.85 48.86
CA ALA A 433 2.88 6.03 50.06
C ALA A 433 4.35 6.01 50.53
N ILE A 434 5.31 5.95 49.61
CA ILE A 434 6.74 6.02 49.95
C ILE A 434 7.09 7.38 50.53
N LEU A 435 6.72 8.48 49.87
CA LEU A 435 7.07 9.83 50.34
C LEU A 435 6.46 10.13 51.72
N LYS A 436 5.20 9.74 51.94
CA LYS A 436 4.52 9.90 53.24
C LYS A 436 5.17 9.08 54.37
N ASN A 437 5.56 7.83 54.09
CA ASN A 437 6.18 6.97 55.10
C ASN A 437 7.54 7.50 55.62
N PHE A 438 8.23 8.32 54.82
CA PHE A 438 9.53 8.88 55.17
C PHE A 438 9.52 10.40 55.37
N ASN A 439 8.32 11.02 55.39
CA ASN A 439 8.12 12.46 55.61
C ASN A 439 8.88 13.36 54.60
N TYR A 440 8.91 12.97 53.33
CA TYR A 440 9.50 13.76 52.24
C TYR A 440 8.48 14.72 51.60
N PRO A 441 8.93 15.84 50.98
CA PRO A 441 8.05 16.80 50.32
C PRO A 441 7.25 16.17 49.17
N ASP A 442 5.97 16.56 49.05
CA ASP A 442 5.10 16.10 47.96
C ASP A 442 5.62 16.54 46.57
N ASP A 443 6.42 17.61 46.49
CA ASP A 443 7.02 18.10 45.24
C ASP A 443 7.95 17.07 44.58
N TYR A 444 8.56 16.17 45.37
CA TYR A 444 9.41 15.08 44.85
C TYR A 444 8.62 14.11 43.98
N LYS A 445 7.32 13.94 44.25
CA LYS A 445 6.44 13.10 43.43
C LYS A 445 6.47 13.54 41.98
N LYS A 446 6.39 14.85 41.72
CA LYS A 446 6.33 15.40 40.36
C LYS A 446 7.64 15.14 39.61
N VAL A 447 8.78 15.27 40.29
CA VAL A 447 10.12 14.98 39.74
C VAL A 447 10.28 13.49 39.43
N ILE A 448 9.91 12.62 40.37
CA ILE A 448 9.97 11.17 40.20
C ILE A 448 9.08 10.73 39.04
N LEU A 449 7.83 11.21 38.99
CA LEU A 449 6.89 10.85 37.92
C LEU A 449 7.35 11.39 36.56
N LYS A 450 7.93 12.60 36.50
CA LYS A 450 8.49 13.15 35.25
C LYS A 450 9.54 12.22 34.63
N HIS A 451 10.48 11.71 35.43
CA HIS A 451 11.58 10.86 34.93
C HIS A 451 11.20 9.40 34.75
N THR A 452 10.24 8.91 35.53
CA THR A 452 9.77 7.51 35.41
C THR A 452 8.67 7.36 34.36
N TYR A 453 7.98 8.42 33.96
CA TYR A 453 6.98 8.37 32.90
C TYR A 453 7.61 8.03 31.55
N ILE A 454 6.98 7.16 30.77
CA ILE A 454 7.42 6.83 29.42
C ILE A 454 6.83 7.88 28.47
N SER A 455 7.54 8.97 28.20
CA SER A 455 7.12 10.03 27.28
C SER A 455 7.58 9.76 25.85
N ASP A 456 6.76 10.12 24.88
CA ASP A 456 7.19 10.22 23.47
C ASP A 456 7.76 11.61 23.13
N ILE A 457 8.35 11.74 21.94
CA ILE A 457 8.98 12.98 21.45
C ILE A 457 7.97 14.14 21.38
N ALA A 458 6.73 13.89 20.96
CA ALA A 458 5.72 14.93 20.87
C ALA A 458 5.31 15.45 22.26
N GLU A 459 5.11 14.56 23.24
CA GLU A 459 4.88 14.95 24.63
C GLU A 459 6.08 15.72 25.19
N ALA A 460 7.31 15.26 24.96
CA ALA A 460 8.51 15.91 25.46
C ALA A 460 8.66 17.37 24.96
N ILE A 461 8.29 17.63 23.70
CA ILE A 461 8.37 18.97 23.08
C ILE A 461 7.16 19.84 23.49
N PHE A 462 5.95 19.33 23.30
CA PHE A 462 4.71 20.11 23.44
C PHE A 462 4.13 20.13 24.87
N GLY A 463 4.70 19.32 25.77
CA GLY A 463 4.30 19.17 27.16
C GLY A 463 3.31 18.02 27.37
N ASN A 464 3.23 17.61 28.64
CA ASN A 464 2.23 16.68 29.16
C ASN A 464 1.40 17.40 30.22
N GLU A 465 0.09 17.50 30.01
CA GLU A 465 -0.86 18.26 30.84
C GLU A 465 -0.75 17.99 32.35
N PHE A 466 -0.33 16.78 32.74
CA PHE A 466 -0.28 16.35 34.13
C PHE A 466 1.11 16.46 34.78
N LEU A 467 2.18 16.32 33.99
CA LEU A 467 3.53 16.08 34.53
C LEU A 467 4.49 17.25 34.30
N PHE A 468 4.53 17.81 33.09
CA PHE A 468 5.53 18.81 32.73
C PHE A 468 5.07 19.73 31.60
N ALA A 469 5.49 20.99 31.65
CA ALA A 469 5.15 22.00 30.65
C ALA A 469 5.85 21.74 29.29
N GLY A 470 5.28 22.29 28.22
CA GLY A 470 5.93 22.29 26.91
C GLY A 470 7.13 23.23 26.86
N ARG A 471 8.06 22.94 25.96
CA ARG A 471 9.31 23.69 25.75
C ARG A 471 9.30 24.53 24.49
N ILE A 472 8.14 24.67 23.86
CA ILE A 472 7.94 25.43 22.63
C ILE A 472 6.77 26.38 22.76
N TYR A 473 6.89 27.55 22.13
CA TYR A 473 5.95 28.65 22.22
C TYR A 473 5.68 29.18 20.81
N PHE A 474 4.40 29.23 20.44
CA PHE A 474 3.96 29.70 19.13
C PHE A 474 3.42 31.12 19.23
N GLU A 475 3.92 31.98 18.36
CA GLU A 475 3.35 33.32 18.16
C GLU A 475 2.29 33.28 17.06
N ASP A 476 1.32 34.19 17.14
CA ASP A 476 0.33 34.35 16.07
C ASP A 476 1.04 34.74 14.76
N ALA A 477 0.61 34.17 13.63
CA ALA A 477 1.14 34.61 12.34
C ALA A 477 0.47 35.91 11.92
N VAL A 478 1.28 36.94 11.68
CA VAL A 478 0.82 38.26 11.23
C VAL A 478 1.05 38.41 9.74
N LEU A 479 0.21 39.20 9.07
CA LEU A 479 0.33 39.49 7.65
C LEU A 479 1.70 40.12 7.34
N ALA A 480 2.39 39.62 6.32
CA ALA A 480 3.62 40.24 5.85
C ALA A 480 3.31 41.63 5.22
N PRO A 481 4.19 42.64 5.39
CA PRO A 481 3.93 44.00 4.90
C PRO A 481 3.83 44.07 3.37
N GLY A 482 3.06 45.05 2.88
CA GLY A 482 2.94 45.35 1.44
C GLY A 482 1.93 44.50 0.67
N GLN A 483 0.91 43.96 1.34
CA GLN A 483 -0.16 43.17 0.72
C GLN A 483 -1.52 43.87 0.94
N ASP A 484 -2.19 44.24 -0.16
CA ASP A 484 -3.53 44.83 -0.16
C ASP A 484 -4.58 43.83 -0.69
N ASN A 485 -5.86 44.04 -0.40
CA ASN A 485 -6.98 43.22 -0.89
C ASN A 485 -6.84 41.71 -0.63
N ILE A 486 -6.44 41.34 0.57
CA ILE A 486 -6.14 39.95 0.93
C ILE A 486 -7.38 39.05 1.13
N MET A 487 -8.59 39.62 1.19
CA MET A 487 -9.82 38.85 1.45
C MET A 487 -10.58 38.60 0.14
N MET A 488 -11.18 37.42 0.04
CA MET A 488 -12.17 37.09 -0.99
C MET A 488 -13.52 37.77 -0.70
N GLU A 489 -14.40 37.75 -1.69
CA GLU A 489 -15.81 38.09 -1.50
C GLU A 489 -16.50 37.07 -0.56
N GLU A 490 -17.46 37.57 0.21
CA GLU A 490 -18.26 36.72 1.09
C GLU A 490 -19.12 35.75 0.27
N SER A 491 -19.08 34.45 0.60
CA SER A 491 -19.79 33.42 -0.15
C SER A 491 -20.26 32.27 0.73
N ILE A 492 -21.20 31.47 0.21
CA ILE A 492 -21.78 30.32 0.89
C ILE A 492 -20.95 29.07 0.53
N PRO A 493 -20.34 28.36 1.49
CA PRO A 493 -19.65 27.11 1.23
C PRO A 493 -20.64 25.96 1.00
N LYS A 494 -20.20 24.94 0.26
CA LYS A 494 -20.93 23.66 0.16
C LYS A 494 -21.14 23.04 1.54
N VAL A 495 -22.27 22.37 1.74
CA VAL A 495 -22.61 21.75 3.02
C VAL A 495 -21.54 20.74 3.42
N LEU A 496 -20.85 21.04 4.52
CA LEU A 496 -19.89 20.14 5.14
C LEU A 496 -20.63 18.94 5.73
N SER A 497 -20.58 17.80 5.03
CA SER A 497 -21.07 16.55 5.58
C SER A 497 -20.06 16.01 6.59
N SER A 498 -20.37 16.16 7.88
CA SER A 498 -19.62 15.51 8.93
C SER A 498 -19.83 13.99 8.86
N PRO A 499 -18.76 13.21 8.87
CA PRO A 499 -18.86 11.77 8.80
C PRO A 499 -19.60 11.23 10.02
N LYS A 500 -20.66 10.46 9.76
CA LYS A 500 -21.52 9.94 10.82
C LYS A 500 -20.89 8.70 11.43
N PRO A 501 -21.09 8.44 12.74
CA PRO A 501 -20.69 7.19 13.40
C PRO A 501 -21.16 5.92 12.67
N THR A 502 -22.25 6.04 11.91
CA THR A 502 -22.76 4.97 11.07
C THR A 502 -21.79 4.55 9.97
N THR A 503 -20.88 5.41 9.49
CA THR A 503 -19.89 5.14 8.44
C THR A 503 -18.62 4.49 9.02
N PHE A 504 -18.79 3.54 9.93
CA PHE A 504 -17.70 2.87 10.66
C PHE A 504 -16.64 2.25 9.74
N GLN A 505 -17.01 1.85 8.52
CA GLN A 505 -16.11 1.16 7.59
C GLN A 505 -15.01 2.07 7.01
N HIS A 506 -15.15 3.40 7.13
CA HIS A 506 -14.07 4.34 6.81
C HIS A 506 -13.10 4.55 7.98
N TYR A 507 -13.54 4.29 9.23
CA TYR A 507 -12.79 4.64 10.44
C TYR A 507 -12.06 3.44 11.07
N LEU A 508 -12.55 2.24 10.79
CA LEU A 508 -12.03 0.99 11.33
C LEU A 508 -11.29 0.20 10.25
N VAL A 509 -10.23 -0.48 10.64
CA VAL A 509 -9.51 -1.42 9.76
C VAL A 509 -10.46 -2.56 9.36
N GLN A 510 -10.61 -2.78 8.05
CA GLN A 510 -11.46 -3.82 7.47
C GLN A 510 -10.63 -4.99 6.96
N LYS A 511 -11.07 -6.22 7.27
CA LYS A 511 -10.47 -7.49 6.78
C LYS A 511 -11.23 -8.09 5.60
N SER A 512 -12.40 -7.56 5.27
CA SER A 512 -13.28 -8.05 4.21
C SER A 512 -14.00 -6.88 3.57
N ASP A 513 -14.21 -6.95 2.26
CA ASP A 513 -15.04 -6.03 1.47
C ASP A 513 -16.51 -6.47 1.37
N LYS A 514 -16.87 -7.63 1.95
CA LYS A 514 -18.24 -8.13 1.94
C LYS A 514 -19.08 -7.37 2.96
N ILE A 515 -20.18 -6.73 2.50
CA ILE A 515 -21.10 -5.94 3.33
C ILE A 515 -21.60 -6.66 4.60
N ASN A 516 -21.74 -7.99 4.55
CA ASN A 516 -22.20 -8.80 5.68
C ASN A 516 -21.10 -9.16 6.69
N ASN A 517 -19.84 -8.82 6.41
CA ASN A 517 -18.66 -9.15 7.20
C ASN A 517 -17.81 -7.91 7.53
N LEU A 518 -18.39 -6.70 7.47
CA LEU A 518 -17.68 -5.46 7.79
C LEU A 518 -17.46 -5.35 9.31
N ALA A 519 -16.28 -4.89 9.71
CA ALA A 519 -15.96 -4.61 11.10
C ALA A 519 -16.56 -3.27 11.52
N HIS A 520 -17.35 -3.26 12.60
CA HIS A 520 -17.95 -2.07 13.21
C HIS A 520 -17.47 -1.90 14.66
N TYR A 521 -17.94 -0.88 15.38
CA TYR A 521 -17.49 -0.54 16.74
C TYR A 521 -17.83 -1.57 17.84
N ASN A 522 -18.34 -2.77 17.51
CA ASN A 522 -18.40 -3.91 18.44
C ASN A 522 -17.41 -5.02 18.07
N SER A 523 -16.81 -4.93 16.89
CA SER A 523 -15.80 -5.85 16.38
C SER A 523 -14.45 -5.58 17.04
N SER A 524 -13.64 -6.62 17.24
CA SER A 524 -12.25 -6.47 17.68
C SER A 524 -11.39 -6.06 16.48
N THR A 525 -11.18 -4.76 16.30
CA THR A 525 -10.37 -4.17 15.21
C THR A 525 -9.82 -2.81 15.63
N ALA A 526 -8.72 -2.39 15.03
CA ALA A 526 -8.14 -1.08 15.27
C ALA A 526 -8.84 0.05 14.47
N ILE A 527 -8.71 1.29 14.96
CA ILE A 527 -8.99 2.48 14.14
C ILE A 527 -7.94 2.62 13.02
N ARG A 528 -8.29 3.31 11.93
CA ARG A 528 -7.39 3.49 10.77
C ARG A 528 -6.22 4.44 11.01
N GLY A 529 -6.27 5.31 12.03
CA GLY A 529 -5.16 6.19 12.41
C GLY A 529 -5.47 7.68 12.31
N ASN A 530 -4.47 8.48 11.95
CA ASN A 530 -4.55 9.94 11.92
C ASN A 530 -5.27 10.43 10.66
N LYS A 531 -6.41 11.11 10.83
CA LYS A 531 -7.21 11.65 9.73
C LYS A 531 -6.57 12.91 9.15
N LEU A 532 -6.33 12.89 7.83
CA LEU A 532 -5.82 14.02 7.06
C LEU A 532 -6.73 14.28 5.86
N TYR A 533 -6.74 15.53 5.39
CA TYR A 533 -7.52 15.94 4.22
C TYR A 533 -6.62 16.05 3.00
N TRP A 534 -7.13 15.61 1.85
CA TRP A 534 -6.42 15.77 0.58
C TRP A 534 -6.28 17.25 0.23
N HIS A 535 -5.17 17.60 -0.42
CA HIS A 535 -5.08 18.87 -1.12
C HIS A 535 -6.05 18.91 -2.31
N LYS A 536 -6.50 20.11 -2.65
CA LYS A 536 -7.47 20.41 -3.71
C LYS A 536 -7.11 21.76 -4.30
N SER A 537 -7.67 22.08 -5.47
CA SER A 537 -7.52 23.38 -6.16
C SER A 537 -7.92 24.56 -5.27
N GLY A 538 -8.95 24.40 -4.45
CA GLY A 538 -9.53 25.51 -3.69
C GLY A 538 -10.50 26.36 -4.50
N ASP A 539 -10.86 25.96 -5.72
CA ASP A 539 -11.77 26.71 -6.60
C ASP A 539 -13.24 26.28 -6.42
N ASN A 540 -13.47 25.01 -6.04
CA ASN A 540 -14.79 24.39 -6.06
C ASN A 540 -15.47 24.29 -4.67
N TRP A 541 -15.25 25.29 -3.81
CA TRP A 541 -15.73 25.29 -2.42
C TRP A 541 -17.12 25.92 -2.23
N GLN A 542 -17.53 26.80 -3.13
CA GLN A 542 -18.78 27.57 -3.02
C GLN A 542 -20.00 26.72 -3.45
N GLU A 543 -21.15 26.92 -2.79
CA GLU A 543 -22.44 26.40 -3.21
C GLU A 543 -23.09 27.40 -4.17
N ILE A 544 -23.38 26.96 -5.39
CA ILE A 544 -23.92 27.80 -6.48
C ILE A 544 -25.40 27.49 -6.72
N ASP A 545 -25.92 26.38 -6.16
CA ASP A 545 -27.31 25.96 -6.29
C ASP A 545 -28.25 26.77 -5.39
N ASN A 546 -28.87 27.80 -5.97
CA ASN A 546 -29.81 28.69 -5.29
C ASN A 546 -31.03 27.96 -4.69
N ASP A 547 -31.48 26.86 -5.28
CA ASP A 547 -32.64 26.11 -4.78
C ASP A 547 -32.27 25.32 -3.53
N LYS A 548 -31.06 24.74 -3.48
CA LYS A 548 -30.54 24.11 -2.25
C LYS A 548 -30.35 25.12 -1.14
N ILE A 549 -29.82 26.30 -1.45
CA ILE A 549 -29.60 27.39 -0.49
C ILE A 549 -30.93 27.80 0.15
N LYS A 550 -31.95 28.13 -0.67
CA LYS A 550 -33.28 28.51 -0.19
C LYS A 550 -33.97 27.42 0.63
N LYS A 551 -33.81 26.15 0.23
CA LYS A 551 -34.48 25.03 0.91
C LYS A 551 -33.87 24.70 2.28
N ASN A 552 -32.61 25.07 2.52
CA ASN A 552 -31.87 24.76 3.75
C ASN A 552 -31.20 25.99 4.36
N GLU A 553 -31.84 27.17 4.32
CA GLU A 553 -31.26 28.44 4.82
C GLU A 553 -30.72 28.34 6.26
N LYS A 554 -31.35 27.53 7.13
CA LYS A 554 -30.90 27.32 8.52
C LYS A 554 -29.57 26.55 8.64
N ILE A 555 -29.09 25.91 7.57
CA ILE A 555 -27.88 25.07 7.56
C ILE A 555 -26.67 25.83 7.00
N PHE A 556 -26.90 26.81 6.11
CA PHE A 556 -25.83 27.51 5.42
C PHE A 556 -25.27 28.68 6.24
N THR A 557 -23.95 28.75 6.35
CA THR A 557 -23.22 29.87 6.95
C THR A 557 -22.47 30.60 5.85
N ARG A 558 -22.35 31.94 5.92
CA ARG A 558 -21.50 32.70 4.99
C ARG A 558 -20.08 32.77 5.54
N ILE A 559 -19.08 32.66 4.66
CA ILE A 559 -17.67 32.76 5.02
C ILE A 559 -16.94 33.70 4.07
N LYS A 560 -15.86 34.32 4.57
CA LYS A 560 -14.98 35.21 3.81
C LYS A 560 -13.53 34.73 3.94
N PRO A 561 -13.04 33.89 3.01
CA PRO A 561 -11.67 33.37 3.06
C PRO A 561 -10.61 34.43 2.70
N VAL A 562 -9.38 34.20 3.15
CA VAL A 562 -8.17 34.89 2.69
C VAL A 562 -7.78 34.34 1.32
N ASN A 563 -7.32 35.21 0.41
CA ASN A 563 -6.88 34.85 -0.93
C ASN A 563 -5.69 33.86 -0.92
N PRO A 564 -5.52 33.06 -1.99
CA PRO A 564 -4.23 32.42 -2.28
C PRO A 564 -3.10 33.44 -2.39
N GLU A 565 -1.86 32.97 -2.29
CA GLU A 565 -0.60 33.73 -2.38
C GLU A 565 -0.42 34.81 -1.30
N THR A 566 -1.26 34.79 -0.27
CA THR A 566 -1.15 35.69 0.87
C THR A 566 -0.08 35.18 1.84
N LYS A 567 0.83 36.07 2.22
CA LYS A 567 2.00 35.76 3.05
C LYS A 567 1.81 36.19 4.49
N PHE A 568 2.12 35.29 5.42
CA PHE A 568 2.14 35.52 6.85
C PHE A 568 3.53 35.19 7.42
N THR A 569 3.87 35.81 8.54
CA THR A 569 5.09 35.54 9.29
C THR A 569 4.74 35.19 10.73
N SER A 570 5.34 34.13 11.25
CA SER A 570 5.18 33.68 12.64
C SER A 570 6.54 33.29 13.21
N LYS A 571 6.61 33.11 14.53
CA LYS A 571 7.82 32.71 15.23
C LYS A 571 7.51 31.59 16.21
N VAL A 572 8.36 30.57 16.21
CA VAL A 572 8.32 29.46 17.18
C VAL A 572 9.55 29.55 18.06
N ARG A 573 9.38 29.91 19.33
CA ARG A 573 10.47 29.92 20.31
C ARG A 573 10.58 28.54 20.96
N PHE A 574 11.80 28.10 21.24
CA PHE A 574 12.04 26.81 21.91
C PHE A 574 13.18 26.88 22.92
N GLU A 575 13.07 26.05 23.97
CA GLU A 575 14.03 26.03 25.08
C GLU A 575 14.50 24.62 25.40
N ASN A 576 15.82 24.47 25.58
CA ASN A 576 16.48 23.21 25.95
C ASN A 576 16.01 21.97 25.16
N LEU A 577 15.81 22.07 23.84
CA LEU A 577 15.50 20.89 23.01
C LEU A 577 16.77 20.10 22.70
N SER A 578 16.66 18.78 22.67
CA SER A 578 17.75 17.91 22.20
C SER A 578 17.92 18.03 20.67
N LYS A 579 18.99 17.42 20.15
CA LYS A 579 19.23 17.38 18.69
C LYS A 579 18.10 16.65 17.96
N VAL A 580 17.61 15.54 18.53
CA VAL A 580 16.49 14.74 18.00
C VAL A 580 15.17 15.50 18.09
N GLU A 581 14.90 16.14 19.22
CA GLU A 581 13.66 16.91 19.43
C GLU A 581 13.55 18.12 18.49
N LEU A 582 14.63 18.87 18.31
CA LEU A 582 14.67 19.97 17.34
C LEU A 582 14.57 19.44 15.90
N GLY A 583 15.21 18.30 15.61
CA GLY A 583 15.09 17.61 14.33
C GLY A 583 13.65 17.20 14.00
N ALA A 584 12.89 16.69 14.97
CA ALA A 584 11.49 16.32 14.79
C ALA A 584 10.60 17.52 14.39
N LEU A 585 10.84 18.67 15.03
CA LEU A 585 10.14 19.92 14.74
C LEU A 585 10.47 20.41 13.32
N LEU A 586 11.75 20.44 12.95
CA LEU A 586 12.21 20.86 11.63
C LEU A 586 11.73 19.91 10.53
N PHE A 587 11.78 18.60 10.75
CA PHE A 587 11.29 17.59 9.79
C PHE A 587 9.79 17.72 9.52
N SER A 588 9.00 18.15 10.52
CA SER A 588 7.55 18.39 10.36
C SER A 588 7.22 19.75 9.73
N LEU A 589 8.14 20.72 9.81
CA LEU A 589 8.00 22.05 9.23
C LEU A 589 8.50 22.12 7.78
N ASP A 590 9.65 21.52 7.50
CA ASP A 590 10.32 21.49 6.21
C ASP A 590 9.97 20.20 5.47
N LEU A 591 8.85 20.24 4.74
CA LEU A 591 8.30 19.09 4.02
C LEU A 591 9.06 18.82 2.71
N PRO A 592 9.01 17.58 2.16
CA PRO A 592 9.57 17.27 0.85
C PRO A 592 9.01 18.16 -0.26
N GLU A 593 9.80 18.36 -1.32
CA GLU A 593 9.41 19.17 -2.48
C GLU A 593 8.02 18.78 -3.01
N GLY A 594 7.18 19.79 -3.27
CA GLY A 594 5.81 19.60 -3.76
C GLY A 594 4.79 19.15 -2.70
N SER A 595 5.19 19.04 -1.43
CA SER A 595 4.32 18.74 -0.30
C SER A 595 4.01 20.01 0.51
N PHE A 596 2.75 20.17 0.94
CA PHE A 596 2.30 21.36 1.68
C PHE A 596 1.53 20.99 2.94
N HIS A 597 1.34 21.97 3.84
CA HIS A 597 0.56 21.77 5.07
C HIS A 597 -0.92 22.11 4.85
N LYS A 598 -1.78 21.60 5.75
CA LYS A 598 -3.21 21.91 5.78
C LYS A 598 -3.62 22.60 7.09
N LEU A 599 -4.11 23.83 6.98
CA LEU A 599 -4.52 24.69 8.08
C LEU A 599 -5.97 25.19 7.92
N GLY A 600 -6.59 25.64 9.01
CA GLY A 600 -7.93 26.25 8.99
C GLY A 600 -9.10 25.26 9.01
N MET A 601 -10.33 25.79 8.94
CA MET A 601 -11.57 25.01 9.09
C MET A 601 -12.15 24.53 7.76
N GLY A 602 -11.78 25.15 6.63
CA GLY A 602 -12.27 24.79 5.30
C GLY A 602 -11.56 23.62 4.63
N LYS A 603 -10.75 22.82 5.36
CA LYS A 603 -9.97 21.70 4.79
C LYS A 603 -10.78 20.73 3.93
N PRO A 604 -12.01 20.29 4.32
CA PRO A 604 -12.80 19.37 3.50
C PRO A 604 -13.24 19.95 2.14
N LEU A 605 -13.35 21.28 2.07
CA LEU A 605 -13.74 22.02 0.87
C LEU A 605 -12.54 22.33 -0.03
N GLY A 606 -11.33 21.97 0.39
CA GLY A 606 -10.10 22.27 -0.34
C GLY A 606 -9.35 23.52 0.11
N LEU A 607 -9.91 24.27 1.06
CA LEU A 607 -9.30 25.47 1.61
C LEU A 607 -8.10 25.14 2.51
N GLY A 608 -7.21 26.13 2.68
CA GLY A 608 -6.13 26.14 3.66
C GLY A 608 -4.95 25.23 3.36
N SER A 609 -4.59 25.03 2.08
CA SER A 609 -3.26 24.54 1.73
C SER A 609 -2.26 25.68 1.93
N ILE A 610 -1.17 25.45 2.67
CA ILE A 610 -0.14 26.46 2.94
C ILE A 610 1.25 25.87 2.73
N GLU A 611 2.17 26.68 2.23
CA GLU A 611 3.61 26.38 2.22
C GLU A 611 4.25 27.06 3.42
N ILE A 612 5.17 26.37 4.09
CA ILE A 612 5.93 26.91 5.22
C ILE A 612 7.41 26.79 4.90
N THR A 613 8.13 27.91 5.00
CA THR A 613 9.58 27.95 4.92
C THR A 613 10.14 28.32 6.29
N PRO A 614 10.78 27.38 7.01
CA PRO A 614 11.34 27.63 8.33
C PRO A 614 12.79 28.14 8.26
N GLU A 615 13.11 29.15 9.06
CA GLU A 615 14.48 29.64 9.27
C GLU A 615 14.92 29.43 10.72
N LEU A 616 15.98 28.64 10.92
CA LEU A 616 16.46 28.27 12.26
C LEU A 616 17.51 29.24 12.81
N TYR A 617 17.28 29.72 14.02
CA TYR A 617 18.22 30.54 14.78
C TYR A 617 18.52 29.92 16.14
N ILE A 618 19.79 29.65 16.42
CA ILE A 618 20.27 29.11 17.70
C ILE A 618 20.85 30.24 18.54
N SER A 619 20.34 30.40 19.77
CA SER A 619 20.78 31.42 20.71
C SER A 619 22.21 31.16 21.19
N ASN A 620 23.09 32.15 21.03
CA ASN A 620 24.43 32.14 21.62
C ASN A 620 24.40 32.91 22.94
N ARG A 621 24.22 32.16 24.03
CA ARG A 621 24.05 32.69 25.39
C ARG A 621 25.20 33.60 25.83
N GLU A 622 26.44 33.20 25.54
CA GLU A 622 27.62 33.97 25.94
C GLU A 622 27.64 35.34 25.28
N LYS A 623 27.32 35.41 23.98
CA LYS A 623 27.24 36.69 23.26
C LYS A 623 26.03 37.51 23.69
N ARG A 624 24.86 36.87 23.89
CA ARG A 624 23.61 37.50 24.33
C ARG A 624 23.78 38.27 25.65
N TYR A 625 24.45 37.67 26.65
CA TYR A 625 24.67 38.32 27.95
C TYR A 625 25.88 39.27 27.96
N LYS A 626 26.79 39.17 26.96
CA LYS A 626 27.93 40.10 26.80
C LYS A 626 27.56 41.40 26.08
N LYS A 627 26.57 41.40 25.18
CA LYS A 627 26.15 42.59 24.41
C LYS A 627 24.62 42.68 24.39
N LEU A 628 24.10 43.78 24.96
CA LEU A 628 22.68 44.10 24.95
C LEU A 628 22.16 44.14 23.50
N PHE A 629 21.03 43.48 23.23
CA PHE A 629 20.40 43.38 21.90
C PHE A 629 21.21 42.64 20.81
N PHE A 630 22.25 41.87 21.15
CA PHE A 630 23.01 41.07 20.17
C PHE A 630 22.09 40.22 19.27
N GLU A 631 21.11 39.54 19.88
CA GLU A 631 20.16 38.70 19.16
C GLU A 631 19.02 39.47 18.49
N TRP A 632 18.79 40.74 18.85
CA TRP A 632 17.74 41.59 18.27
C TRP A 632 18.22 42.40 17.06
N ASN A 633 19.54 42.59 16.91
CA ASN A 633 20.14 43.35 15.81
C ASN A 633 20.53 42.47 14.60
N ASN A 634 19.97 41.26 14.48
CA ASN A 634 20.26 40.29 13.40
C ASN A 634 21.76 39.92 13.24
N GLU A 635 22.59 40.08 14.28
CA GLU A 635 23.99 39.62 14.30
C GLU A 635 24.12 38.09 14.57
N THR A 636 22.99 37.39 14.68
CA THR A 636 22.93 35.93 14.92
C THR A 636 22.96 35.19 13.59
N LEU A 637 23.94 34.32 13.38
CA LEU A 637 24.05 33.50 12.17
C LEU A 637 22.95 32.43 12.14
N GLN A 638 22.20 32.38 11.03
CA GLN A 638 21.27 31.31 10.71
C GLN A 638 21.99 29.96 10.78
N SER A 639 21.36 28.97 11.44
CA SER A 639 21.94 27.65 11.63
C SER A 639 21.42 26.67 10.58
N ASN A 640 22.26 25.72 10.15
CA ASN A 640 21.88 24.72 9.16
C ASN A 640 20.91 23.66 9.77
N PRO A 641 19.67 23.52 9.26
CA PRO A 641 18.71 22.53 9.77
C PRO A 641 19.06 21.07 9.50
N SER A 642 19.91 20.79 8.49
CA SER A 642 20.12 19.43 7.97
C SER A 642 20.64 18.44 9.03
N ASP A 643 21.61 18.84 9.85
CA ASP A 643 22.20 17.96 10.86
C ASP A 643 21.18 17.50 11.92
N PHE A 644 20.20 18.36 12.25
CA PHE A 644 19.13 18.05 13.20
C PHE A 644 18.15 17.06 12.59
N LYS A 645 17.72 17.29 11.34
CA LYS A 645 16.83 16.38 10.61
C LYS A 645 17.45 14.98 10.45
N THR A 646 18.71 14.89 10.02
CA THR A 646 19.41 13.60 9.90
C THR A 646 19.50 12.87 11.25
N SER A 647 19.80 13.58 12.34
CA SER A 647 19.87 12.96 13.67
C SER A 647 18.51 12.43 14.14
N PHE A 648 17.43 13.16 13.84
CA PHE A 648 16.07 12.70 14.10
C PHE A 648 15.71 11.47 13.26
N GLU A 649 15.98 11.50 11.96
CA GLU A 649 15.70 10.37 11.06
C GLU A 649 16.42 9.10 11.51
N SER A 650 17.73 9.17 11.76
CA SER A 650 18.51 8.02 12.25
C SER A 650 17.96 7.49 13.58
N TYR A 651 17.62 8.37 14.53
CA TYR A 651 17.04 7.98 15.81
C TYR A 651 15.71 7.24 15.65
N ILE A 652 14.81 7.72 14.77
CA ILE A 652 13.54 7.05 14.52
C ILE A 652 13.77 5.69 13.84
N LEU A 653 14.57 5.63 12.78
CA LEU A 653 14.85 4.42 12.00
C LEU A 653 15.45 3.30 12.88
N GLU A 654 16.38 3.65 13.76
CA GLU A 654 16.97 2.71 14.73
C GLU A 654 15.90 2.17 15.70
N ASN A 655 15.08 3.05 16.28
CA ASN A 655 14.06 2.65 17.27
C ASN A 655 12.89 1.84 16.65
N ILE A 656 12.58 2.05 15.38
CA ILE A 656 11.59 1.25 14.65
C ILE A 656 12.18 -0.03 14.03
N GLY A 657 13.50 -0.23 14.11
CA GLY A 657 14.17 -1.41 13.55
C GLY A 657 14.19 -1.45 12.02
N GLU A 658 14.15 -0.29 11.37
CA GLU A 658 14.24 -0.13 9.91
C GLU A 658 15.54 0.60 9.53
N SER A 659 16.64 0.32 10.24
CA SER A 659 17.94 0.98 10.03
C SER A 659 18.57 0.75 8.64
N GLU A 660 18.03 -0.19 7.87
CA GLU A 660 18.42 -0.43 6.47
C GLU A 660 17.88 0.65 5.51
N GLN A 661 16.84 1.38 5.91
CA GLN A 661 16.32 2.51 5.13
C GLN A 661 17.24 3.72 5.32
N GLU A 662 17.66 4.37 4.24
CA GLU A 662 18.47 5.59 4.32
C GLU A 662 17.64 6.85 4.67
N ILE A 663 16.35 6.85 4.35
CA ILE A 663 15.47 8.03 4.44
C ILE A 663 14.15 7.66 5.12
N LEU A 664 13.79 8.39 6.17
CA LEU A 664 12.59 8.11 6.96
C LEU A 664 11.28 8.19 6.14
N TRP A 665 11.22 9.05 5.11
CA TRP A 665 10.08 9.17 4.19
C TRP A 665 9.78 7.90 3.36
N ASN A 666 10.70 6.93 3.28
CA ASN A 666 10.52 5.69 2.51
C ASN A 666 9.83 4.58 3.30
N THR A 667 9.68 4.73 4.61
CA THR A 667 8.89 3.80 5.44
C THR A 667 7.44 3.72 4.94
N ASP A 668 6.80 2.54 5.03
CA ASP A 668 5.41 2.32 4.57
C ASP A 668 4.47 3.39 5.14
N ARG A 669 4.64 3.68 6.42
CA ARG A 669 3.85 4.64 7.17
C ARG A 669 3.93 6.05 6.59
N LEU A 670 5.14 6.53 6.32
CA LEU A 670 5.37 7.90 5.87
C LEU A 670 5.18 8.07 4.38
N ARG A 671 5.23 7.00 3.60
CA ARG A 671 4.72 7.01 2.21
C ARG A 671 3.23 7.37 2.16
N GLU A 672 2.41 6.80 3.07
CA GLU A 672 0.99 7.18 3.16
C GLU A 672 0.79 8.65 3.54
N LEU A 673 1.62 9.20 4.45
CA LEU A 673 1.60 10.62 4.81
C LEU A 673 2.04 11.50 3.64
N LYS A 674 3.16 11.17 2.98
CA LYS A 674 3.74 11.94 1.87
C LYS A 674 2.75 12.10 0.72
N VAL A 675 2.03 11.03 0.37
CA VAL A 675 0.96 11.06 -0.64
C VAL A 675 -0.15 12.05 -0.27
N MET A 676 -0.56 12.06 1.01
CA MET A 676 -1.59 12.99 1.50
C MET A 676 -1.14 14.46 1.49
N LEU A 677 0.16 14.72 1.67
CA LEU A 677 0.76 16.05 1.69
C LEU A 677 1.11 16.56 0.27
N ALA A 678 1.21 15.68 -0.72
CA ALA A 678 1.55 16.04 -2.10
C ALA A 678 0.44 16.87 -2.76
N TYR A 679 0.74 18.13 -3.06
CA TYR A 679 -0.26 19.10 -3.52
C TYR A 679 -0.82 18.76 -4.90
N LYS A 680 0.07 18.51 -5.86
CA LYS A 680 -0.31 18.19 -7.25
C LYS A 680 -1.15 16.91 -7.33
N THR A 681 -0.74 15.88 -6.58
CA THR A 681 -1.50 14.62 -6.47
C THR A 681 -2.91 14.87 -5.95
N GLY A 682 -3.07 15.70 -4.91
CA GLY A 682 -4.39 16.05 -4.39
C GLY A 682 -5.29 16.73 -5.43
N ILE A 683 -4.76 17.68 -6.20
CA ILE A 683 -5.49 18.36 -7.29
C ILE A 683 -5.89 17.38 -8.39
N GLU A 684 -4.96 16.50 -8.81
CA GLU A 684 -5.24 15.49 -9.83
C GLU A 684 -6.38 14.56 -9.38
N LEU A 685 -6.31 14.06 -8.15
CA LEU A 685 -7.35 13.21 -7.57
C LEU A 685 -8.70 13.95 -7.42
N GLU A 686 -8.69 15.25 -7.17
CA GLU A 686 -9.90 16.09 -7.21
C GLU A 686 -10.49 16.12 -8.63
N SER A 687 -9.67 16.35 -9.66
CA SER A 687 -10.11 16.42 -11.06
C SER A 687 -10.71 15.10 -11.56
N GLN A 688 -10.22 13.98 -11.05
CA GLN A 688 -10.74 12.63 -11.33
C GLN A 688 -11.98 12.28 -10.49
N GLY A 689 -12.33 13.12 -9.51
CA GLY A 689 -13.46 12.89 -8.62
C GLY A 689 -13.22 11.74 -7.63
N GLU A 690 -11.97 11.46 -7.26
CA GLU A 690 -11.62 10.41 -6.27
C GLU A 690 -11.68 10.93 -4.82
N THR A 691 -11.60 12.26 -4.63
CA THR A 691 -11.60 12.91 -3.30
C THR A 691 -12.89 13.68 -3.01
N ARG A 692 -13.97 13.37 -3.72
CA ARG A 692 -15.32 13.93 -3.46
C ARG A 692 -16.01 13.22 -2.29
N TYR A 693 -17.05 13.86 -1.74
CA TYR A 693 -17.97 13.15 -0.86
C TYR A 693 -18.80 12.14 -1.67
N LEU A 694 -19.13 11.01 -1.04
CA LEU A 694 -20.13 10.09 -1.56
C LEU A 694 -21.52 10.72 -1.52
N GLU A 695 -22.32 10.40 -2.53
CA GLU A 695 -23.73 10.71 -2.61
C GLU A 695 -24.55 9.76 -1.72
N LEU A 696 -25.74 10.19 -1.29
CA LEU A 696 -26.61 9.44 -0.38
C LEU A 696 -26.90 8.00 -0.84
N ASN A 697 -26.99 7.78 -2.15
CA ASN A 697 -27.24 6.45 -2.71
C ASN A 697 -26.01 5.54 -2.68
N GLU A 698 -24.80 6.10 -2.79
CA GLU A 698 -23.53 5.35 -2.76
C GLU A 698 -23.26 4.79 -1.35
N PHE A 699 -23.69 5.49 -0.29
CA PHE A 699 -23.56 4.97 1.08
C PHE A 699 -24.32 3.65 1.33
N LYS A 700 -25.27 3.26 0.46
CA LYS A 700 -26.04 2.02 0.60
C LYS A 700 -25.20 0.75 0.40
N SER A 701 -24.15 0.80 -0.43
CA SER A 701 -23.26 -0.33 -0.69
C SER A 701 -22.18 -0.51 0.38
N ARG A 702 -22.02 0.45 1.30
CA ARG A 702 -20.99 0.45 2.35
C ARG A 702 -19.57 0.30 1.78
N PRO A 703 -19.17 1.12 0.78
CA PRO A 703 -17.83 1.01 0.22
C PRO A 703 -16.79 1.34 1.31
N ILE A 704 -15.59 0.75 1.17
CA ILE A 704 -14.48 0.88 2.12
C ILE A 704 -13.48 1.88 1.57
N LEU A 705 -12.95 2.74 2.44
CA LEU A 705 -11.93 3.70 2.04
C LEU A 705 -10.59 2.98 1.82
N PRO A 706 -9.92 3.09 0.66
CA PRO A 706 -8.59 2.51 0.41
C PRO A 706 -7.49 3.20 1.25
N LYS A 707 -6.27 2.64 1.25
CA LYS A 707 -5.07 3.35 1.77
C LYS A 707 -4.71 4.53 0.85
N PRO A 708 -4.14 5.64 1.36
CA PRO A 708 -3.76 6.79 0.53
C PRO A 708 -2.98 6.44 -0.75
N THR A 709 -1.95 5.60 -0.67
CA THR A 709 -1.15 5.14 -1.82
C THR A 709 -1.95 4.34 -2.86
N LYS A 710 -3.08 3.76 -2.46
CA LYS A 710 -4.00 3.00 -3.35
C LYS A 710 -5.11 3.87 -3.94
N VAL A 711 -5.26 5.13 -3.50
CA VAL A 711 -6.18 6.09 -4.12
C VAL A 711 -5.61 6.62 -5.43
N ILE A 712 -4.28 6.77 -5.50
CA ILE A 712 -3.61 7.22 -6.72
C ILE A 712 -3.86 6.17 -7.80
N PRO A 713 -4.52 6.52 -8.92
CA PRO A 713 -4.59 5.63 -10.07
C PRO A 713 -3.17 5.30 -10.51
N ARG A 714 -2.92 4.11 -11.04
CA ARG A 714 -1.56 3.66 -11.42
C ARG A 714 -0.88 4.49 -12.52
N LYS A 715 -1.44 5.63 -12.93
CA LYS A 715 -0.84 6.61 -13.81
C LYS A 715 -0.39 7.83 -13.01
N GLN A 716 0.85 8.23 -13.21
CA GLN A 716 1.45 9.52 -12.83
C GLN A 716 2.17 9.58 -11.47
N SER A 717 3.39 9.07 -11.45
CA SER A 717 4.51 9.94 -11.09
C SER A 717 5.67 9.64 -12.02
N LYS A 718 5.84 10.44 -13.07
CA LYS A 718 7.13 10.45 -13.77
C LYS A 718 7.36 11.68 -14.60
N ILE A 719 8.61 12.10 -14.57
CA ILE A 719 9.27 12.79 -15.67
C ILE A 719 8.82 12.08 -16.95
N ASP A 720 8.20 12.77 -17.92
CA ASP A 720 7.82 12.17 -19.20
C ASP A 720 9.10 11.83 -19.99
N THR A 721 9.71 10.69 -19.64
CA THR A 721 10.91 10.17 -20.30
C THR A 721 10.61 9.62 -21.69
N GLY A 722 9.33 9.46 -22.06
CA GLY A 722 8.92 8.65 -23.19
C GLY A 722 9.34 7.20 -23.01
N ASN A 723 9.43 6.44 -24.11
CA ASN A 723 9.96 5.08 -24.06
C ASN A 723 11.43 5.07 -23.65
N VAL A 724 11.84 4.06 -22.89
CA VAL A 724 13.22 3.92 -22.42
C VAL A 724 13.91 2.78 -23.17
N TYR A 725 15.12 3.03 -23.66
CA TYR A 725 15.88 2.09 -24.49
C TYR A 725 17.28 1.85 -23.93
N ILE A 726 17.82 0.65 -24.14
CA ILE A 726 19.20 0.30 -23.80
C ILE A 726 20.15 0.96 -24.80
N THR A 727 21.18 1.61 -24.27
CA THR A 727 22.28 2.21 -25.03
C THR A 727 23.60 1.50 -24.77
N LYS A 728 23.77 0.86 -23.60
CA LYS A 728 24.98 0.10 -23.30
C LYS A 728 24.73 -1.02 -22.29
N ILE A 729 25.42 -2.14 -22.46
CA ILE A 729 25.42 -3.28 -21.54
C ILE A 729 26.87 -3.58 -21.16
N ASP A 730 27.17 -3.65 -19.88
CA ASP A 730 28.47 -4.06 -19.33
C ASP A 730 28.23 -5.25 -18.38
N LEU A 731 28.91 -6.37 -18.60
CA LEU A 731 28.90 -7.54 -17.70
C LEU A 731 30.31 -7.80 -17.19
N VAL A 732 30.44 -8.13 -15.91
CA VAL A 732 31.72 -8.51 -15.28
C VAL A 732 31.50 -9.74 -14.42
N ASN A 733 32.30 -10.79 -14.62
CA ASN A 733 32.23 -12.06 -13.90
C ASN A 733 30.83 -12.71 -13.88
N ILE A 734 30.10 -12.66 -15.00
CA ILE A 734 28.77 -13.28 -15.15
C ILE A 734 28.90 -14.55 -15.99
N ARG A 735 28.72 -15.72 -15.37
CA ARG A 735 28.86 -17.06 -15.98
C ARG A 735 30.09 -17.18 -16.91
N CYS A 736 29.89 -17.28 -18.22
CA CYS A 736 30.95 -17.43 -19.21
C CYS A 736 31.68 -16.11 -19.56
N PHE A 737 31.19 -14.97 -19.09
CA PHE A 737 31.78 -13.65 -19.34
C PHE A 737 32.68 -13.22 -18.18
N GLU A 738 33.97 -13.01 -18.46
CA GLU A 738 34.89 -12.35 -17.52
C GLU A 738 34.62 -10.85 -17.56
N LYS A 739 34.55 -10.31 -18.78
CA LYS A 739 34.13 -8.96 -19.07
C LYS A 739 33.47 -8.92 -20.44
N LEU A 740 32.32 -8.28 -20.55
CA LEU A 740 31.62 -8.00 -21.80
C LEU A 740 31.20 -6.53 -21.80
N SER A 741 31.39 -5.82 -22.90
CA SER A 741 30.90 -4.45 -23.07
C SER A 741 30.30 -4.32 -24.46
N LEU A 742 29.03 -3.96 -24.53
CA LEU A 742 28.25 -3.94 -25.75
C LEU A 742 27.55 -2.58 -25.89
N ASN A 743 27.90 -1.85 -26.95
CA ASN A 743 27.34 -0.53 -27.23
C ASN A 743 26.17 -0.66 -28.21
N LEU A 744 24.99 -0.20 -27.76
CA LEU A 744 23.71 -0.18 -28.48
C LEU A 744 23.28 1.24 -28.82
N GLU A 745 24.21 2.18 -28.90
CA GLU A 745 23.98 3.55 -29.34
C GLU A 745 24.83 3.89 -30.56
N GLU A 746 24.19 4.46 -31.58
CA GLU A 746 24.86 4.99 -32.77
C GLU A 746 24.41 6.45 -32.98
N ASN A 747 25.34 7.37 -33.23
CA ASN A 747 25.05 8.79 -33.47
C ASN A 747 24.12 9.44 -32.41
N LYS A 748 24.22 9.02 -31.15
CA LYS A 748 23.38 9.45 -30.00
C LYS A 748 21.92 8.96 -29.99
N TYR A 749 21.57 7.94 -30.76
CA TYR A 749 20.25 7.32 -30.68
C TYR A 749 20.38 5.81 -30.43
N PRO A 750 19.44 5.22 -29.68
CA PRO A 750 19.44 3.78 -29.43
C PRO A 750 19.24 2.99 -30.72
N ILE A 751 19.89 1.85 -30.79
CA ILE A 751 19.73 0.84 -31.84
C ILE A 751 18.47 0.03 -31.51
N LEU A 752 17.48 0.05 -32.40
CA LEU A 752 16.19 -0.60 -32.17
C LEU A 752 16.18 -2.08 -32.57
N TRP A 753 17.16 -2.54 -33.35
CA TRP A 753 17.29 -3.94 -33.73
C TRP A 753 18.73 -4.41 -33.51
N THR A 754 18.90 -5.33 -32.57
CA THR A 754 20.17 -6.01 -32.31
C THR A 754 19.97 -7.50 -32.49
N MET A 755 20.77 -8.11 -33.36
CA MET A 755 20.77 -9.56 -33.53
C MET A 755 22.10 -10.15 -33.14
N ILE A 756 22.05 -11.19 -32.31
CA ILE A 756 23.22 -11.85 -31.72
C ILE A 756 23.37 -13.25 -32.33
N LEU A 757 24.53 -13.48 -32.94
CA LEU A 757 24.95 -14.72 -33.56
C LEU A 757 26.11 -15.36 -32.77
N GLY A 758 26.35 -16.63 -33.01
CA GLY A 758 27.48 -17.37 -32.44
C GLY A 758 27.13 -18.83 -32.20
N ASN A 759 28.14 -19.67 -32.02
CA ASN A 759 27.97 -21.10 -31.76
C ASN A 759 27.25 -21.41 -30.43
N ASN A 760 26.90 -22.67 -30.23
CA ASN A 760 26.45 -23.15 -28.92
C ASN A 760 27.53 -22.86 -27.87
N SER A 761 27.11 -22.60 -26.63
CA SER A 761 28.01 -22.30 -25.50
C SER A 761 28.76 -20.96 -25.57
N THR A 762 28.50 -20.10 -26.56
CA THR A 762 29.07 -18.73 -26.65
C THR A 762 28.38 -17.70 -25.73
N GLY A 763 27.40 -18.12 -24.92
CA GLY A 763 26.77 -17.26 -23.92
C GLY A 763 25.58 -16.42 -24.38
N LYS A 764 24.99 -16.69 -25.56
CA LYS A 764 23.80 -15.96 -26.08
C LYS A 764 22.63 -15.90 -25.08
N THR A 765 22.14 -17.05 -24.62
CA THR A 765 21.08 -17.13 -23.61
C THR A 765 21.50 -16.51 -22.27
N THR A 766 22.78 -16.63 -21.88
CA THR A 766 23.32 -15.97 -20.68
C THR A 766 23.23 -14.46 -20.78
N LEU A 767 23.58 -13.89 -21.94
CA LEU A 767 23.46 -12.45 -22.20
C LEU A 767 22.00 -12.00 -22.11
N MET A 768 21.08 -12.72 -22.76
CA MET A 768 19.63 -12.42 -22.72
C MET A 768 19.06 -12.45 -21.30
N ARG A 769 19.37 -13.50 -20.53
CA ARG A 769 18.96 -13.61 -19.12
C ARG A 769 19.58 -12.53 -18.24
N SER A 770 20.83 -12.14 -18.50
CA SER A 770 21.50 -11.06 -17.76
C SER A 770 20.84 -9.70 -18.01
N ILE A 771 20.43 -9.41 -19.26
CA ILE A 771 19.67 -8.21 -19.59
C ILE A 771 18.32 -8.23 -18.87
N ALA A 772 17.59 -9.35 -18.92
CA ALA A 772 16.30 -9.48 -18.24
C ALA A 772 16.43 -9.27 -16.72
N LEU A 773 17.44 -9.88 -16.07
CA LEU A 773 17.73 -9.66 -14.64
C LEU A 773 18.04 -8.20 -14.33
N GLY A 774 18.84 -7.54 -15.17
CA GLY A 774 19.21 -6.14 -14.97
C GLY A 774 18.08 -5.15 -15.21
N LEU A 775 17.02 -5.51 -15.92
CA LEU A 775 15.86 -4.65 -16.18
C LEU A 775 14.69 -4.86 -15.20
N CYS A 776 14.76 -5.89 -14.34
CA CYS A 776 13.77 -6.15 -13.31
C CYS A 776 14.23 -5.58 -11.95
N ASN A 777 13.28 -5.22 -11.09
CA ASN A 777 13.57 -4.80 -9.71
C ASN A 777 14.24 -5.93 -8.90
N GLU A 778 14.78 -5.58 -7.73
CA GLU A 778 15.60 -6.49 -6.93
C GLU A 778 14.84 -7.76 -6.52
N SER A 779 13.59 -7.62 -6.07
CA SER A 779 12.77 -8.77 -5.68
C SER A 779 12.45 -9.71 -6.85
N ASP A 780 12.19 -9.15 -8.02
CA ASP A 780 11.89 -9.89 -9.24
C ASP A 780 13.15 -10.59 -9.77
N ALA A 781 14.30 -9.90 -9.73
CA ALA A 781 15.59 -10.46 -10.10
C ALA A 781 15.96 -11.66 -9.21
N VAL A 782 15.76 -11.55 -7.90
CA VAL A 782 15.93 -12.67 -6.94
C VAL A 782 15.03 -13.85 -7.29
N ALA A 783 13.76 -13.60 -7.65
CA ALA A 783 12.85 -14.66 -8.07
C ALA A 783 13.30 -15.34 -9.38
N LEU A 784 13.73 -14.57 -10.38
CA LEU A 784 14.19 -15.08 -11.67
C LEU A 784 15.46 -15.94 -11.55
N MET A 785 16.42 -15.56 -10.69
CA MET A 785 17.63 -16.37 -10.49
C MET A 785 17.31 -17.73 -9.86
N LYS A 786 16.33 -17.81 -8.94
CA LYS A 786 15.93 -19.09 -8.33
C LYS A 786 15.47 -20.11 -9.37
N GLU A 787 14.76 -19.66 -10.40
CA GLU A 787 14.27 -20.55 -11.48
C GLU A 787 15.40 -21.07 -12.38
N SER A 788 16.52 -20.35 -12.46
CA SER A 788 17.62 -20.71 -13.34
C SER A 788 18.46 -21.92 -12.88
N ASN A 789 18.21 -22.44 -11.67
CA ASN A 789 18.83 -23.61 -11.04
C ASN A 789 20.39 -23.63 -11.02
N THR A 790 21.04 -22.53 -11.40
CA THR A 790 22.49 -22.43 -11.59
C THR A 790 22.97 -21.01 -11.28
N SER A 791 24.17 -20.92 -10.69
CA SER A 791 24.83 -19.66 -10.33
C SER A 791 24.94 -18.71 -11.53
N PHE A 792 24.69 -17.41 -11.31
CA PHE A 792 24.94 -16.37 -12.31
C PHE A 792 26.38 -15.84 -12.23
N ILE A 793 27.06 -16.02 -11.09
CA ILE A 793 28.46 -15.65 -10.91
C ILE A 793 29.37 -16.62 -11.70
N ARG A 794 30.41 -16.08 -12.35
CA ARG A 794 31.43 -16.87 -13.05
C ARG A 794 32.10 -17.85 -12.08
N ASP A 795 32.38 -19.06 -12.57
CA ASP A 795 33.04 -20.08 -11.75
C ASP A 795 34.41 -19.59 -11.22
N GLY A 796 34.70 -19.90 -9.96
CA GLY A 796 35.88 -19.40 -9.25
C GLY A 796 35.85 -17.90 -8.85
N LYS A 797 34.73 -17.18 -9.02
CA LYS A 797 34.55 -15.79 -8.54
C LYS A 797 33.53 -15.71 -7.40
N GLU A 798 33.60 -14.65 -6.60
CA GLU A 798 32.68 -14.40 -5.46
C GLU A 798 31.66 -13.28 -5.77
N GLU A 799 31.93 -12.47 -6.80
CA GLU A 799 31.09 -11.34 -7.18
C GLU A 799 30.98 -11.23 -8.71
N GLY A 800 29.81 -10.79 -9.18
CA GLY A 800 29.52 -10.43 -10.56
C GLY A 800 28.70 -9.14 -10.65
N GLU A 801 28.90 -8.37 -11.72
CA GLU A 801 28.20 -7.10 -11.96
C GLU A 801 27.51 -7.12 -13.33
N ILE A 802 26.25 -6.71 -13.36
CA ILE A 802 25.48 -6.39 -14.57
C ILE A 802 25.18 -4.90 -14.53
N LYS A 803 25.62 -4.17 -15.54
CA LYS A 803 25.37 -2.73 -15.66
C LYS A 803 24.69 -2.42 -16.98
N ILE A 804 23.50 -1.83 -16.91
CA ILE A 804 22.69 -1.47 -18.08
C ILE A 804 22.52 0.04 -18.10
N THR A 805 22.87 0.66 -19.23
CA THR A 805 22.70 2.09 -19.46
C THR A 805 21.50 2.31 -20.35
N LEU A 806 20.57 3.14 -19.90
CA LEU A 806 19.29 3.41 -20.53
C LEU A 806 19.18 4.89 -20.94
N LYS A 807 18.36 5.18 -21.93
CA LYS A 807 18.08 6.54 -22.38
C LYS A 807 16.61 6.70 -22.72
N GLY A 808 16.00 7.78 -22.26
CA GLY A 808 14.61 8.11 -22.59
C GLY A 808 14.48 8.69 -24.00
N GLU A 809 13.37 8.39 -24.67
CA GLU A 809 13.04 8.93 -25.99
C GLU A 809 12.86 10.45 -25.97
N LYS A 810 12.19 10.97 -24.93
CA LYS A 810 11.90 12.41 -24.77
C LYS A 810 12.89 13.13 -23.86
N SER A 811 13.64 12.39 -23.05
CA SER A 811 14.60 12.91 -22.09
C SER A 811 16.03 12.74 -22.60
N LYS A 812 16.83 13.82 -22.62
CA LYS A 812 18.27 13.71 -22.88
C LYS A 812 19.05 13.03 -21.75
N ARG A 813 18.38 12.66 -20.65
CA ARG A 813 19.03 12.02 -19.50
C ARG A 813 19.36 10.56 -19.81
N VAL A 814 20.51 10.15 -19.32
CA VAL A 814 21.01 8.78 -19.38
C VAL A 814 20.85 8.20 -17.98
N PHE A 815 20.23 7.04 -17.89
CA PHE A 815 19.98 6.33 -16.65
C PHE A 815 20.90 5.12 -16.58
N THR A 816 21.30 4.70 -15.38
CA THR A 816 22.13 3.52 -15.22
C THR A 816 21.55 2.64 -14.14
N ILE A 817 21.40 1.37 -14.48
CA ILE A 817 21.09 0.29 -13.56
C ILE A 817 22.39 -0.46 -13.28
N LYS A 818 22.71 -0.64 -12.02
CA LYS A 818 23.78 -1.54 -11.58
C LYS A 818 23.17 -2.65 -10.74
N THR A 819 23.43 -3.89 -11.11
CA THR A 819 22.99 -5.09 -10.40
C THR A 819 24.24 -5.85 -9.99
N ASN A 820 24.51 -5.87 -8.70
CA ASN A 820 25.63 -6.60 -8.10
C ASN A 820 25.12 -7.93 -7.55
N ILE A 821 25.79 -9.02 -7.92
CA ILE A 821 25.49 -10.38 -7.48
C ILE A 821 26.69 -10.87 -6.67
N THR A 822 26.50 -11.14 -5.38
CA THR A 822 27.58 -11.53 -4.47
C THR A 822 27.23 -12.83 -3.76
N ARG A 823 28.22 -13.68 -3.49
CA ARG A 823 28.05 -14.88 -2.64
C ARG A 823 29.17 -14.96 -1.61
N SER A 824 28.85 -15.43 -0.41
CA SER A 824 29.85 -15.57 0.67
C SER A 824 30.85 -16.69 0.40
N PHE A 825 30.37 -17.84 -0.12
CA PHE A 825 31.18 -19.00 -0.49
C PHE A 825 30.52 -19.76 -1.66
N PRO A 826 31.27 -20.58 -2.44
CA PRO A 826 30.70 -21.43 -3.47
C PRO A 826 29.65 -22.40 -2.89
N GLY A 827 28.39 -22.30 -3.34
CA GLY A 827 27.27 -23.14 -2.88
C GLY A 827 26.26 -22.46 -1.95
N GLU A 828 26.58 -21.28 -1.40
CA GLU A 828 25.65 -20.43 -0.64
C GLU A 828 24.73 -19.61 -1.57
N PRO A 829 23.55 -19.15 -1.10
CA PRO A 829 22.63 -18.39 -1.92
C PRO A 829 23.22 -17.04 -2.35
N GLU A 830 23.07 -16.71 -3.62
CA GLU A 830 23.51 -15.43 -4.19
C GLU A 830 22.63 -14.28 -3.66
N ILE A 831 23.27 -13.20 -3.23
CA ILE A 831 22.62 -11.96 -2.81
C ILE A 831 22.69 -10.98 -3.97
N VAL A 832 21.56 -10.34 -4.27
CA VAL A 832 21.50 -9.31 -5.29
C VAL A 832 21.19 -7.96 -4.69
N ARG A 833 21.96 -6.96 -5.10
CA ARG A 833 21.76 -5.56 -4.75
C ARG A 833 21.68 -4.74 -6.02
N GLN A 834 20.62 -3.95 -6.14
CA GLN A 834 20.46 -3.07 -7.30
C GLN A 834 20.54 -1.59 -6.92
N THR A 835 21.16 -0.81 -7.78
CA THR A 835 21.15 0.65 -7.71
C THR A 835 20.59 1.19 -9.01
N LEU A 836 19.48 1.93 -8.89
CA LEU A 836 18.82 2.61 -10.01
C LEU A 836 18.93 4.12 -9.79
N GLN A 837 19.47 4.84 -10.77
CA GLN A 837 19.63 6.29 -10.73
C GLN A 837 18.67 6.97 -11.70
N ASP A 838 17.91 7.95 -11.20
CA ASP A 838 17.12 8.92 -11.98
C ASP A 838 16.00 8.35 -12.89
N VAL A 839 15.65 7.07 -12.74
CA VAL A 839 14.47 6.40 -13.33
C VAL A 839 13.81 5.55 -12.27
N SER A 840 12.54 5.19 -12.46
CA SER A 840 11.85 4.22 -11.60
C SER A 840 11.52 2.97 -12.41
N TRP A 841 11.49 1.80 -11.77
CA TRP A 841 11.34 0.48 -12.41
C TRP A 841 10.06 0.33 -13.25
N GLU A 842 8.99 1.02 -12.89
CA GLU A 842 7.75 1.07 -13.67
C GLU A 842 7.93 1.80 -15.03
N ASP A 843 9.10 2.43 -15.19
CA ASP A 843 9.78 3.00 -16.37
C ASP A 843 9.84 2.13 -17.60
N ILE A 844 10.09 0.89 -17.26
CA ILE A 844 10.85 -0.02 -18.08
C ILE A 844 9.87 -1.11 -18.45
N PHE A 845 9.32 -0.96 -19.65
CA PHE A 845 8.54 -2.03 -20.25
C PHE A 845 9.51 -3.02 -20.91
N VAL A 846 9.56 -4.24 -20.37
CA VAL A 846 10.35 -5.36 -20.89
C VAL A 846 9.51 -6.63 -20.99
N CYS A 847 9.64 -7.34 -22.10
CA CYS A 847 9.12 -8.71 -22.26
C CYS A 847 10.24 -9.62 -22.76
N GLY A 848 10.18 -10.90 -22.40
CA GLY A 848 11.21 -11.87 -22.70
C GLY A 848 10.66 -13.25 -23.03
N TYR A 849 11.08 -13.80 -24.16
CA TYR A 849 10.64 -15.11 -24.65
C TYR A 849 11.83 -16.03 -24.94
N GLY A 850 11.85 -17.19 -24.27
CA GLY A 850 12.79 -18.27 -24.58
C GLY A 850 12.40 -19.07 -25.83
N PRO A 851 13.12 -20.16 -26.14
CA PRO A 851 12.86 -20.99 -27.32
C PRO A 851 11.50 -21.69 -27.32
N GLN A 852 11.00 -22.09 -26.14
CA GLN A 852 9.71 -22.77 -25.99
C GLN A 852 8.58 -21.76 -25.71
N ARG A 853 7.59 -21.69 -26.60
CA ARG A 853 6.54 -20.64 -26.58
C ARG A 853 5.14 -21.21 -26.92
N SER A 854 4.73 -22.30 -26.26
CA SER A 854 3.49 -23.02 -26.61
C SER A 854 2.62 -23.46 -25.42
N ASN A 855 3.03 -23.19 -24.18
CA ASN A 855 2.28 -23.58 -22.98
C ASN A 855 1.28 -22.47 -22.59
N MET A 856 0.00 -22.80 -22.43
CA MET A 856 -1.07 -21.83 -22.15
C MET A 856 -1.59 -21.93 -20.70
N SER A 857 -1.75 -20.79 -20.03
CA SER A 857 -2.27 -20.72 -18.65
C SER A 857 -3.76 -20.42 -18.59
N ASP A 858 -4.43 -20.85 -17.52
CA ASP A 858 -5.74 -20.34 -17.09
C ASP A 858 -5.62 -19.08 -16.19
N ALA A 859 -4.39 -18.58 -16.02
CA ALA A 859 -4.09 -17.49 -15.10
C ALA A 859 -4.64 -16.15 -15.63
N SER A 860 -5.42 -15.46 -14.80
CA SER A 860 -6.00 -14.17 -15.15
C SER A 860 -5.12 -13.02 -14.63
N TYR A 861 -4.27 -12.46 -15.48
CA TYR A 861 -3.52 -11.24 -15.14
C TYR A 861 -4.44 -10.01 -15.19
N LYS A 862 -4.24 -9.07 -14.26
CA LYS A 862 -4.97 -7.79 -14.21
C LYS A 862 -4.05 -6.58 -14.40
N ASN A 863 -2.75 -6.75 -14.22
CA ASN A 863 -1.73 -5.70 -14.29
C ASN A 863 -0.42 -6.28 -14.83
N TYR A 864 0.44 -5.44 -15.39
CA TYR A 864 1.78 -5.81 -15.85
C TYR A 864 2.69 -6.25 -14.69
N SER A 865 3.52 -7.25 -14.96
CA SER A 865 4.51 -7.84 -14.05
C SER A 865 5.78 -8.06 -14.85
N SER A 866 6.84 -7.31 -14.57
CA SER A 866 8.15 -7.44 -15.25
C SER A 866 8.71 -8.84 -15.13
N LYS A 867 8.62 -9.44 -13.93
CA LYS A 867 9.02 -10.83 -13.66
C LYS A 867 8.29 -11.81 -14.58
N ASP A 868 6.96 -11.79 -14.59
CA ASP A 868 6.17 -12.79 -15.33
C ASP A 868 6.29 -12.57 -16.85
N ALA A 869 6.49 -11.33 -17.30
CA ALA A 869 6.70 -10.99 -18.70
C ALA A 869 8.05 -11.46 -19.26
N VAL A 870 9.07 -11.67 -18.42
CA VAL A 870 10.39 -12.20 -18.83
C VAL A 870 10.65 -13.64 -18.36
N MET A 871 9.78 -14.19 -17.51
CA MET A 871 9.87 -15.55 -16.98
C MET A 871 10.05 -16.64 -18.05
N PRO A 872 9.43 -16.56 -19.24
CA PRO A 872 9.66 -17.54 -20.31
C PRO A 872 11.12 -17.68 -20.78
N LEU A 873 12.00 -16.72 -20.46
CA LEU A 873 13.45 -16.86 -20.69
C LEU A 873 14.13 -17.78 -19.68
N PHE A 874 13.57 -17.94 -18.48
CA PHE A 874 14.16 -18.65 -17.35
C PHE A 874 13.54 -20.03 -17.16
N ASP A 875 12.22 -20.12 -17.28
CA ASP A 875 11.44 -21.35 -17.20
C ASP A 875 10.70 -21.62 -18.53
N TYR A 876 11.15 -22.64 -19.26
CA TYR A 876 10.55 -23.05 -20.53
C TYR A 876 9.22 -23.82 -20.37
N MET A 877 8.90 -24.24 -19.14
CA MET A 877 7.60 -24.81 -18.77
C MET A 877 6.59 -23.73 -18.35
N PHE A 878 7.02 -22.46 -18.28
CA PHE A 878 6.15 -21.36 -17.91
C PHE A 878 5.02 -21.20 -18.93
N HIS A 879 3.81 -21.00 -18.42
CA HIS A 879 2.62 -20.89 -19.24
C HIS A 879 2.35 -19.42 -19.60
N LEU A 880 2.28 -19.12 -20.90
CA LEU A 880 1.90 -17.82 -21.44
C LEU A 880 0.45 -17.48 -21.09
N GLN A 881 0.10 -16.20 -21.25
CA GLN A 881 -1.27 -15.75 -21.01
C GLN A 881 -2.25 -16.34 -22.01
N ASN A 882 -3.49 -16.53 -21.58
CA ASN A 882 -4.54 -16.99 -22.47
C ASN A 882 -4.89 -15.89 -23.51
N PRO A 883 -4.59 -16.12 -24.81
CA PRO A 883 -4.80 -15.12 -25.86
C PRO A 883 -6.29 -14.80 -26.08
N GLU A 884 -7.18 -15.77 -25.90
CA GLU A 884 -8.62 -15.55 -26.01
C GLU A 884 -9.14 -14.64 -24.90
N LEU A 885 -8.66 -14.81 -23.66
CA LEU A 885 -9.04 -13.91 -22.56
C LEU A 885 -8.55 -12.48 -22.78
N ILE A 886 -7.35 -12.30 -23.34
CA ILE A 886 -6.81 -10.96 -23.67
C ILE A 886 -7.72 -10.27 -24.68
N LEU A 887 -8.08 -10.96 -25.76
CA LEU A 887 -8.92 -10.42 -26.83
C LEU A 887 -10.38 -10.17 -26.39
N ARG A 888 -10.99 -11.10 -25.63
CA ARG A 888 -12.38 -10.95 -25.16
C ARG A 888 -12.58 -9.82 -24.15
N ARG A 889 -11.51 -9.36 -23.50
CA ARG A 889 -11.54 -8.22 -22.57
C ARG A 889 -11.50 -6.86 -23.28
N GLN A 890 -11.11 -6.82 -24.55
CA GLN A 890 -11.07 -5.59 -25.32
C GLN A 890 -12.44 -5.30 -25.95
N ASN A 891 -12.69 -4.02 -26.25
CA ASN A 891 -13.81 -3.65 -27.10
C ASN A 891 -13.59 -4.20 -28.52
N GLU A 892 -14.66 -4.25 -29.31
CA GLU A 892 -14.65 -4.82 -30.66
C GLU A 892 -13.61 -4.17 -31.58
N ILE A 893 -13.48 -2.84 -31.54
CA ILE A 893 -12.56 -2.05 -32.38
C ILE A 893 -11.09 -2.37 -32.05
N ASP A 894 -10.73 -2.38 -30.77
CA ASP A 894 -9.36 -2.63 -30.33
C ASP A 894 -8.97 -4.10 -30.52
N ARG A 895 -9.93 -5.03 -30.34
CA ARG A 895 -9.75 -6.44 -30.66
C ARG A 895 -9.42 -6.65 -32.13
N GLU A 896 -10.16 -6.01 -33.04
CA GLU A 896 -9.91 -6.11 -34.48
C GLU A 896 -8.54 -5.57 -34.86
N LYS A 897 -8.12 -4.42 -34.30
CA LYS A 897 -6.77 -3.86 -34.53
C LYS A 897 -5.65 -4.78 -34.05
N ILE A 898 -5.85 -5.47 -32.91
CA ILE A 898 -4.87 -6.43 -32.40
C ILE A 898 -4.74 -7.61 -33.35
N LEU A 899 -5.87 -8.20 -33.76
CA LEU A 899 -5.89 -9.31 -34.71
C LEU A 899 -5.32 -8.91 -36.06
N GLU A 900 -5.60 -7.70 -36.54
CA GLU A 900 -5.04 -7.14 -37.77
C GLU A 900 -3.50 -7.08 -37.69
N LYS A 901 -2.93 -6.53 -36.60
CA LYS A 901 -1.47 -6.51 -36.38
C LYS A 901 -0.87 -7.90 -36.38
N VAL A 902 -1.48 -8.85 -35.66
CA VAL A 902 -1.01 -10.24 -35.60
C VAL A 902 -1.05 -10.89 -36.98
N ASN A 903 -2.14 -10.72 -37.72
CA ASN A 903 -2.29 -11.24 -39.08
C ASN A 903 -1.27 -10.60 -40.04
N GLN A 904 -0.98 -9.30 -39.92
CA GLN A 904 0.04 -8.62 -40.73
C GLN A 904 1.47 -9.13 -40.44
N VAL A 905 1.78 -9.52 -39.20
CA VAL A 905 3.07 -10.18 -38.89
C VAL A 905 3.13 -11.57 -39.53
N LEU A 906 2.03 -12.33 -39.47
CA LEU A 906 1.99 -13.71 -39.96
C LEU A 906 1.87 -13.81 -41.49
N MET A 907 1.19 -12.88 -42.18
CA MET A 907 0.79 -13.03 -43.59
C MET A 907 0.72 -11.70 -44.38
N SER A 908 1.67 -11.45 -45.28
CA SER A 908 1.58 -10.36 -46.28
C SER A 908 1.27 -10.83 -47.70
N ASP A 909 1.32 -12.14 -48.00
CA ASP A 909 1.30 -12.62 -49.39
C ASP A 909 0.09 -13.49 -49.75
N ASN A 910 -0.65 -14.01 -48.76
CA ASN A 910 -1.83 -14.85 -48.98
C ASN A 910 -3.04 -14.22 -48.29
N THR A 911 -3.97 -13.66 -49.07
CA THR A 911 -5.30 -13.20 -48.63
C THR A 911 -6.25 -14.34 -48.24
N GLU A 912 -5.72 -15.57 -48.14
CA GLU A 912 -6.48 -16.82 -48.07
C GLU A 912 -6.55 -17.42 -46.65
N GLN A 913 -5.80 -16.86 -45.70
CA GLN A 913 -5.74 -17.35 -44.33
C GLN A 913 -5.74 -16.18 -43.32
N GLU A 914 -6.55 -16.28 -42.26
CA GLU A 914 -6.74 -15.20 -41.28
C GLU A 914 -7.01 -15.78 -39.90
N ILE A 915 -6.38 -15.22 -38.86
CA ILE A 915 -6.69 -15.53 -37.47
C ILE A 915 -7.87 -14.66 -37.03
N VAL A 916 -8.93 -15.32 -36.56
CA VAL A 916 -10.16 -14.68 -36.10
C VAL A 916 -10.57 -15.23 -34.73
N LEU A 917 -11.25 -14.39 -33.95
CA LEU A 917 -11.86 -14.82 -32.69
C LEU A 917 -13.33 -15.18 -32.94
N THR A 918 -13.71 -16.41 -32.63
CA THR A 918 -15.09 -16.91 -32.76
C THR A 918 -15.70 -17.23 -31.39
N ASP A 919 -16.98 -17.60 -31.36
CA ASP A 919 -17.63 -18.10 -30.13
C ASP A 919 -16.97 -19.36 -29.56
N LYS A 920 -16.22 -20.09 -30.39
CA LYS A 920 -15.48 -21.31 -30.00
C LYS A 920 -14.00 -21.06 -29.69
N GLY A 921 -13.59 -19.79 -29.63
CA GLY A 921 -12.22 -19.36 -29.36
C GLY A 921 -11.47 -18.91 -30.61
N LEU A 922 -10.14 -18.85 -30.49
CA LEU A 922 -9.23 -18.41 -31.56
C LEU A 922 -9.14 -19.49 -32.65
N THR A 923 -9.42 -19.11 -33.89
CA THR A 923 -9.41 -20.01 -35.04
C THR A 923 -8.62 -19.43 -36.21
N LEU A 924 -7.98 -20.31 -36.97
CA LEU A 924 -7.42 -20.01 -38.28
C LEU A 924 -8.48 -20.32 -39.34
N LYS A 925 -8.92 -19.29 -40.03
CA LYS A 925 -9.76 -19.40 -41.23
C LYS A 925 -8.85 -19.61 -42.42
N THR A 926 -9.12 -20.62 -43.24
CA THR A 926 -8.43 -20.89 -44.51
C THR A 926 -9.47 -21.05 -45.63
N LEU A 927 -9.04 -21.21 -46.89
CA LEU A 927 -9.95 -21.57 -47.99
C LEU A 927 -10.65 -22.92 -47.80
N THR A 928 -10.05 -23.84 -47.04
CA THR A 928 -10.53 -25.22 -46.87
C THR A 928 -11.39 -25.42 -45.62
N GLY A 929 -11.44 -24.44 -44.71
CA GLY A 929 -12.25 -24.51 -43.50
C GLY A 929 -11.77 -23.60 -42.38
N ILE A 930 -12.38 -23.76 -41.20
CA ILE A 930 -12.04 -23.04 -39.98
C ILE A 930 -11.49 -24.05 -38.98
N PHE A 931 -10.26 -23.83 -38.52
CA PHE A 931 -9.56 -24.74 -37.62
C PHE A 931 -9.26 -24.04 -36.29
N PRO A 932 -9.48 -24.68 -35.12
CA PRO A 932 -9.01 -24.15 -33.84
C PRO A 932 -7.50 -23.95 -33.83
N LEU A 933 -7.00 -22.89 -33.18
CA LEU A 933 -5.56 -22.58 -33.19
C LEU A 933 -4.69 -23.74 -32.69
N GLY A 934 -5.17 -24.49 -31.69
CA GLY A 934 -4.47 -25.68 -31.17
C GLY A 934 -4.43 -26.88 -32.12
N ALA A 935 -5.16 -26.84 -33.25
CA ALA A 935 -5.14 -27.87 -34.29
C ALA A 935 -4.31 -27.44 -35.53
N VAL A 936 -3.71 -26.25 -35.49
CA VAL A 936 -2.81 -25.71 -36.54
C VAL A 936 -1.37 -26.09 -36.20
N GLY A 937 -0.50 -26.24 -37.20
CA GLY A 937 0.92 -26.54 -36.99
C GLY A 937 1.60 -25.60 -35.99
N ASP A 938 2.51 -26.16 -35.19
CA ASP A 938 3.12 -25.50 -34.01
C ASP A 938 3.72 -24.13 -34.29
N GLY A 939 4.24 -23.89 -35.50
CA GLY A 939 4.80 -22.59 -35.89
C GLY A 939 3.79 -21.44 -35.94
N TYR A 940 2.58 -21.70 -36.43
CA TYR A 940 1.50 -20.70 -36.44
C TYR A 940 0.99 -20.47 -35.02
N SER A 941 0.75 -21.55 -34.28
CA SER A 941 0.19 -21.49 -32.93
C SER A 941 1.14 -20.78 -31.98
N SER A 942 2.40 -21.18 -31.94
CA SER A 942 3.41 -20.60 -31.05
C SER A 942 3.67 -19.12 -31.35
N THR A 943 3.82 -18.75 -32.63
CA THR A 943 4.06 -17.36 -33.02
C THR A 943 2.88 -16.45 -32.66
N THR A 944 1.66 -16.93 -32.88
CA THR A 944 0.43 -16.22 -32.49
C THR A 944 0.35 -16.03 -30.98
N GLN A 945 0.67 -17.07 -30.21
CA GLN A 945 0.55 -17.04 -28.75
C GLN A 945 1.49 -16.01 -28.11
N TRP A 946 2.78 -16.03 -28.44
CA TRP A 946 3.72 -15.06 -27.84
C TRP A 946 3.47 -13.63 -28.32
N LEU A 947 3.01 -13.43 -29.56
CA LEU A 947 2.62 -12.11 -30.07
C LEU A 947 1.42 -11.53 -29.30
N ILE A 948 0.38 -12.34 -29.07
CA ILE A 948 -0.80 -11.90 -28.31
C ILE A 948 -0.45 -11.72 -26.83
N ASP A 949 0.39 -12.58 -26.26
CA ASP A 949 0.91 -12.43 -24.90
C ASP A 949 1.67 -11.11 -24.72
N PHE A 950 2.58 -10.80 -25.66
CA PHE A 950 3.33 -9.54 -25.70
C PHE A 950 2.39 -8.32 -25.77
N ILE A 951 1.43 -8.34 -26.69
CA ILE A 951 0.43 -7.28 -26.84
C ILE A 951 -0.39 -7.16 -25.54
N GLY A 952 -0.76 -8.29 -24.93
CA GLY A 952 -1.43 -8.35 -23.64
C GLY A 952 -0.65 -7.65 -22.54
N TRP A 953 0.65 -7.95 -22.41
CA TRP A 953 1.53 -7.26 -21.45
C TRP A 953 1.63 -5.76 -21.72
N SER A 954 1.74 -5.35 -22.99
CA SER A 954 1.73 -3.94 -23.39
C SER A 954 0.43 -3.23 -22.98
N ILE A 955 -0.72 -3.90 -23.13
CA ILE A 955 -2.03 -3.38 -22.69
C ILE A 955 -2.10 -3.27 -21.16
N TYR A 956 -1.64 -4.27 -20.43
CA TYR A 956 -1.62 -4.24 -18.96
C TYR A 956 -0.62 -3.24 -18.38
N ALA A 957 0.41 -2.86 -19.15
CA ALA A 957 1.33 -1.77 -18.87
C ALA A 957 0.79 -0.40 -19.33
N GLU A 958 -0.40 -0.36 -19.90
CA GLU A 958 -1.05 0.84 -20.46
C GLU A 958 -0.23 1.53 -21.56
N ASN A 959 0.64 0.75 -22.21
CA ASN A 959 1.55 1.17 -23.28
C ASN A 959 0.87 0.97 -24.64
N LYS A 960 0.17 2.02 -25.10
CA LYS A 960 -0.62 2.00 -26.35
C LYS A 960 0.24 2.11 -27.62
N ASP A 961 1.46 2.59 -27.48
CA ASP A 961 2.38 2.84 -28.59
C ASP A 961 3.34 1.66 -28.84
N PHE A 962 3.25 0.60 -28.02
CA PHE A 962 4.14 -0.57 -28.04
C PHE A 962 5.62 -0.18 -27.98
N GLY A 963 6.00 0.75 -27.12
CA GLY A 963 7.40 1.15 -26.97
C GLY A 963 8.09 0.49 -25.77
N GLY A 964 9.31 0.01 -25.93
CA GLY A 964 10.05 -0.66 -24.85
C GLY A 964 11.02 -1.71 -25.37
N ILE A 965 11.38 -2.68 -24.54
CA ILE A 965 12.44 -3.64 -24.81
C ILE A 965 11.84 -5.04 -24.96
N LEU A 966 12.17 -5.73 -26.06
CA LEU A 966 11.72 -7.09 -26.30
C LEU A 966 12.91 -8.01 -26.53
N LEU A 967 13.01 -9.03 -25.67
CA LEU A 967 14.07 -10.02 -25.65
C LEU A 967 13.54 -11.34 -26.23
N ILE A 968 14.14 -11.83 -27.32
CA ILE A 968 13.71 -13.09 -27.95
C ILE A 968 14.92 -14.01 -28.17
N ASP A 969 14.96 -15.14 -27.47
CA ASP A 969 15.98 -16.17 -27.69
C ASP A 969 15.49 -17.15 -28.76
N GLU A 970 16.32 -17.44 -29.77
CA GLU A 970 16.01 -18.27 -30.95
C GLU A 970 14.74 -17.80 -31.67
N LEU A 971 14.84 -16.65 -32.35
CA LEU A 971 13.70 -16.04 -33.05
C LEU A 971 13.06 -17.00 -34.08
N GLU A 972 13.86 -17.88 -34.69
CA GLU A 972 13.46 -18.88 -35.68
C GLU A 972 12.68 -20.06 -35.12
N GLN A 973 12.70 -20.28 -33.80
CA GLN A 973 12.23 -21.53 -33.23
C GLN A 973 10.74 -21.73 -33.53
N HIS A 974 10.41 -22.86 -34.15
CA HIS A 974 9.09 -23.22 -34.70
C HIS A 974 8.62 -22.41 -35.92
N LEU A 975 9.36 -21.41 -36.44
CA LEU A 975 8.98 -20.67 -37.65
C LEU A 975 9.24 -21.46 -38.93
N HIS A 976 8.28 -21.44 -39.86
CA HIS A 976 8.46 -22.01 -41.19
C HIS A 976 9.58 -21.27 -41.97
N PRO A 977 10.45 -21.97 -42.74
CA PRO A 977 11.58 -21.35 -43.46
C PRO A 977 11.20 -20.16 -44.35
N LYS A 978 10.03 -20.19 -45.00
CA LYS A 978 9.51 -19.06 -45.79
C LYS A 978 9.32 -17.80 -44.94
N TRP A 979 8.90 -17.93 -43.70
CA TRP A 979 8.64 -16.81 -42.78
C TRP A 979 9.89 -16.29 -42.10
N GLN A 980 10.87 -17.16 -41.87
CA GLN A 980 12.19 -16.74 -41.35
C GLN A 980 12.83 -15.66 -42.22
N ARG A 981 12.53 -15.62 -43.53
CA ARG A 981 13.01 -14.59 -44.47
C ARG A 981 12.34 -13.22 -44.34
N HIS A 982 11.17 -13.12 -43.70
CA HIS A 982 10.37 -11.88 -43.65
C HIS A 982 9.99 -11.43 -42.23
N ILE A 983 10.22 -12.27 -41.21
CA ILE A 983 9.75 -12.02 -39.84
C ILE A 983 10.35 -10.73 -39.24
N VAL A 984 11.64 -10.49 -39.46
CA VAL A 984 12.34 -9.28 -38.96
C VAL A 984 11.73 -8.01 -39.55
N GLU A 985 11.55 -7.98 -40.86
CA GLU A 985 10.93 -6.86 -41.56
C GLU A 985 9.51 -6.59 -41.05
N ARG A 986 8.70 -7.65 -40.90
CA ARG A 986 7.30 -7.51 -40.47
C ARG A 986 7.18 -7.03 -39.03
N LEU A 987 7.97 -7.58 -38.11
CA LEU A 987 8.00 -7.12 -36.72
C LEU A 987 8.40 -5.65 -36.63
N ARG A 988 9.37 -5.22 -37.44
CA ARG A 988 9.82 -3.83 -37.53
C ARG A 988 8.73 -2.88 -38.03
N GLN A 989 7.96 -3.30 -39.04
CA GLN A 989 6.85 -2.50 -39.57
C GLN A 989 5.70 -2.38 -38.56
N GLN A 990 5.36 -3.47 -37.86
CA GLN A 990 4.22 -3.51 -36.95
C GLN A 990 4.49 -2.90 -35.58
N PHE A 991 5.75 -2.93 -35.13
CA PHE A 991 6.17 -2.44 -33.82
C PHE A 991 7.43 -1.56 -33.92
N PRO A 992 7.32 -0.37 -34.54
CA PRO A 992 8.48 0.49 -34.85
C PRO A 992 9.13 1.14 -33.63
N LYS A 993 8.46 1.13 -32.47
CA LYS A 993 8.95 1.73 -31.22
C LYS A 993 9.55 0.71 -30.24
N ILE A 994 9.61 -0.58 -30.60
CA ILE A 994 10.25 -1.61 -29.79
C ILE A 994 11.75 -1.67 -30.12
N GLN A 995 12.56 -1.81 -29.08
CA GLN A 995 13.95 -2.26 -29.18
C GLN A 995 13.99 -3.79 -29.08
N PHE A 996 14.23 -4.44 -30.21
CA PHE A 996 14.41 -5.88 -30.31
C PHE A 996 15.86 -6.25 -30.05
N ILE A 997 16.08 -7.15 -29.10
CA ILE A 997 17.35 -7.85 -28.91
C ILE A 997 17.06 -9.33 -29.10
N THR A 998 17.59 -9.91 -30.17
CA THR A 998 17.24 -11.28 -30.58
C THR A 998 18.48 -12.14 -30.78
N THR A 999 18.33 -13.44 -30.60
CA THR A 999 19.36 -14.44 -30.98
C THR A 999 18.82 -15.32 -32.11
N THR A 1000 19.71 -15.84 -32.95
CA THR A 1000 19.35 -16.81 -34.00
C THR A 1000 20.54 -17.69 -34.34
N HIS A 1001 20.24 -18.95 -34.67
CA HIS A 1001 21.11 -19.91 -35.33
C HIS A 1001 20.72 -20.13 -36.80
N SER A 1002 19.58 -19.57 -37.25
CA SER A 1002 19.13 -19.67 -38.63
C SER A 1002 19.85 -18.71 -39.58
N PRO A 1003 20.52 -19.22 -40.64
CA PRO A 1003 21.07 -18.40 -41.73
C PRO A 1003 19.99 -17.64 -42.51
N LEU A 1004 18.75 -18.16 -42.52
CA LEU A 1004 17.62 -17.52 -43.21
C LEU A 1004 17.20 -16.22 -42.51
N ILE A 1005 17.22 -16.20 -41.18
CA ILE A 1005 16.97 -14.97 -40.41
C ILE A 1005 18.16 -14.01 -40.55
N ALA A 1006 19.38 -14.52 -40.42
CA ALA A 1006 20.60 -13.71 -40.54
C ALA A 1006 20.68 -12.98 -41.89
N SER A 1007 20.42 -13.70 -42.99
CA SER A 1007 20.42 -13.12 -44.34
C SER A 1007 19.29 -12.11 -44.57
N SER A 1008 18.14 -12.26 -43.92
CA SER A 1008 17.02 -11.30 -44.03
C SER A 1008 17.30 -9.95 -43.36
N PHE A 1009 18.21 -9.92 -42.38
CA PHE A 1009 18.54 -8.72 -41.61
C PHE A 1009 19.24 -7.64 -42.45
N GLY A 1010 19.92 -8.04 -43.55
CA GLY A 1010 20.68 -7.14 -44.42
C GLY A 1010 20.00 -6.67 -45.71
N GLN A 1011 18.73 -7.02 -45.98
CA GLN A 1011 18.11 -6.81 -47.30
C GLN A 1011 17.45 -5.44 -47.55
N LEU A 1012 17.50 -4.47 -46.62
CA LEU A 1012 16.77 -3.20 -46.73
C LEU A 1012 17.69 -1.96 -46.82
N PRO A 1013 17.39 -0.94 -47.67
CA PRO A 1013 18.21 0.26 -47.84
C PRO A 1013 18.47 1.01 -46.51
N THR A 1014 19.74 1.03 -46.11
CA THR A 1014 20.31 1.48 -44.83
C THR A 1014 20.44 3.00 -44.69
N LYS A 1015 19.31 3.72 -44.73
CA LYS A 1015 19.28 5.12 -44.21
C LYS A 1015 18.19 5.41 -43.18
N LYS A 1016 17.20 4.51 -43.01
CA LYS A 1016 16.04 4.77 -42.12
C LYS A 1016 16.07 3.98 -40.81
N TYR A 1017 16.78 2.85 -40.74
CA TYR A 1017 16.81 1.95 -39.58
C TYR A 1017 18.25 1.72 -39.11
N ARG A 1018 18.48 1.79 -37.79
CA ARG A 1018 19.79 1.58 -37.15
C ARG A 1018 19.79 0.19 -36.55
N ASP A 1019 20.45 -0.73 -37.22
CA ASP A 1019 20.47 -2.15 -36.90
C ASP A 1019 21.90 -2.57 -36.54
N LYS A 1020 22.06 -3.57 -35.67
CA LYS A 1020 23.37 -4.08 -35.27
C LYS A 1020 23.41 -5.60 -35.29
N LEU A 1021 24.43 -6.15 -35.94
CA LEU A 1021 24.71 -7.59 -35.97
C LEU A 1021 25.96 -7.87 -35.13
N ILE A 1022 25.81 -8.74 -34.13
CA ILE A 1022 26.87 -9.03 -33.16
C ILE A 1022 27.18 -10.52 -33.19
N HIS A 1023 28.44 -10.88 -33.38
CA HIS A 1023 28.93 -12.24 -33.29
C HIS A 1023 29.64 -12.46 -31.96
N LEU A 1024 29.23 -13.48 -31.20
CA LEU A 1024 29.91 -13.95 -30.00
C LEU A 1024 30.83 -15.11 -30.37
N GLU A 1025 32.14 -14.89 -30.20
CA GLU A 1025 33.17 -15.87 -30.55
C GLU A 1025 33.91 -16.31 -29.28
N LEU A 1026 34.14 -17.62 -29.13
CA LEU A 1026 34.94 -18.17 -28.02
C LEU A 1026 36.40 -18.27 -28.46
N THR A 1027 37.26 -17.39 -27.94
CA THR A 1027 38.71 -17.40 -28.20
C THR A 1027 39.47 -17.52 -26.89
N ASP A 1028 40.42 -18.46 -26.77
CA ASP A 1028 41.30 -18.61 -25.60
C ASP A 1028 40.54 -18.64 -24.26
N SER A 1029 39.43 -19.39 -24.20
CA SER A 1029 38.56 -19.49 -23.00
C SER A 1029 37.89 -18.17 -22.56
N THR A 1030 37.88 -17.15 -23.43
CA THR A 1030 37.18 -15.87 -23.24
C THR A 1030 36.22 -15.62 -24.40
N ILE A 1031 35.05 -15.06 -24.11
CA ILE A 1031 34.09 -14.70 -25.15
C ILE A 1031 34.36 -13.27 -25.60
N LYS A 1032 34.59 -13.08 -26.90
CA LYS A 1032 34.74 -11.77 -27.53
C LYS A 1032 33.49 -11.41 -28.33
N THR A 1033 33.25 -10.11 -28.46
CA THR A 1033 32.19 -9.55 -29.29
C THR A 1033 32.81 -8.94 -30.54
N ASN A 1034 32.39 -9.44 -31.69
CA ASN A 1034 32.75 -8.87 -32.98
C ASN A 1034 31.48 -8.26 -33.61
N GLU A 1035 31.54 -7.00 -33.98
CA GLU A 1035 30.50 -6.36 -34.76
C GLU A 1035 30.70 -6.72 -36.22
N LEU A 1036 29.67 -7.27 -36.84
CA LEU A 1036 29.70 -7.67 -38.24
C LEU A 1036 29.04 -6.58 -39.09
N ASP A 1037 29.70 -6.22 -40.19
CA ASP A 1037 29.08 -5.36 -41.19
C ASP A 1037 27.84 -6.05 -41.76
N ILE A 1038 26.72 -5.31 -41.83
CA ILE A 1038 25.49 -5.79 -42.42
C ILE A 1038 25.70 -5.90 -43.93
N THR A 1039 26.16 -7.06 -44.40
CA THR A 1039 26.45 -7.29 -45.82
C THR A 1039 25.15 -7.42 -46.61
N MET A 1040 24.78 -6.34 -47.33
CA MET A 1040 23.66 -6.35 -48.26
C MET A 1040 23.86 -7.39 -49.38
N GLY A 1041 22.84 -8.22 -49.61
CA GLY A 1041 22.71 -9.01 -50.84
C GLY A 1041 23.45 -10.35 -50.88
N LEU A 1042 23.96 -10.87 -49.76
CA LEU A 1042 24.51 -12.22 -49.72
C LEU A 1042 23.42 -13.28 -49.92
N THR A 1043 23.71 -14.30 -50.73
CA THR A 1043 22.89 -15.51 -50.80
C THR A 1043 23.00 -16.30 -49.49
N ILE A 1044 22.10 -17.26 -49.28
CA ILE A 1044 22.14 -18.14 -48.08
C ILE A 1044 23.47 -18.87 -47.99
N ASP A 1045 23.96 -19.40 -49.11
CA ASP A 1045 25.25 -20.09 -49.20
C ASP A 1045 26.42 -19.14 -48.85
N GLN A 1046 26.35 -17.88 -49.26
CA GLN A 1046 27.36 -16.87 -48.89
C GLN A 1046 27.25 -16.42 -47.42
N THR A 1047 26.04 -16.44 -46.84
CA THR A 1047 25.81 -16.14 -45.43
C THR A 1047 26.39 -17.25 -44.56
N LEU A 1048 26.17 -18.51 -44.94
CA LEU A 1048 26.78 -19.68 -44.31
C LEU A 1048 28.31 -19.65 -44.41
N ALA A 1049 28.85 -19.29 -45.58
CA ALA A 1049 30.29 -19.16 -45.82
C ALA A 1049 30.92 -17.87 -45.23
N SER A 1050 30.21 -17.14 -44.36
CA SER A 1050 30.71 -15.89 -43.76
C SER A 1050 31.21 -16.11 -42.33
N GLN A 1051 31.91 -15.11 -41.78
CA GLN A 1051 32.33 -15.07 -40.38
C GLN A 1051 31.14 -15.20 -39.40
N ALA A 1052 29.91 -14.89 -39.84
CA ALA A 1052 28.71 -14.98 -39.01
C ALA A 1052 28.30 -16.42 -38.64
N PHE A 1053 28.80 -17.41 -39.37
CA PHE A 1053 28.51 -18.84 -39.22
C PHE A 1053 29.80 -19.68 -39.27
N ASP A 1054 30.93 -19.11 -38.84
CA ASP A 1054 32.23 -19.78 -38.82
C ASP A 1054 32.61 -20.50 -40.13
N TYR A 1055 32.20 -19.92 -41.28
CA TYR A 1055 32.50 -20.43 -42.62
C TYR A 1055 31.95 -21.83 -42.94
N LEU A 1056 30.77 -22.18 -42.40
CA LEU A 1056 30.03 -23.40 -42.74
C LEU A 1056 29.75 -23.49 -44.26
N ILE A 1057 30.21 -24.54 -44.95
CA ILE A 1057 29.91 -24.78 -46.37
C ILE A 1057 29.40 -26.21 -46.55
N ASP A 1058 28.30 -26.38 -47.31
CA ASP A 1058 27.71 -27.68 -47.65
C ASP A 1058 28.57 -28.42 -48.70
N ALA A 1059 29.74 -28.91 -48.26
CA ALA A 1059 30.71 -29.65 -49.08
C ALA A 1059 31.26 -30.87 -48.30
N ASP A 1060 31.91 -31.81 -49.00
CA ASP A 1060 32.64 -32.92 -48.37
C ASP A 1060 33.63 -32.37 -47.31
N PRO A 1061 33.75 -32.96 -46.11
CA PRO A 1061 34.62 -32.45 -45.03
C PRO A 1061 36.07 -32.17 -45.46
N GLU A 1062 36.57 -32.90 -46.46
CA GLU A 1062 37.91 -32.69 -47.02
C GLU A 1062 37.98 -31.41 -47.89
N VAL A 1063 36.89 -31.08 -48.60
CA VAL A 1063 36.73 -29.85 -49.40
C VAL A 1063 36.46 -28.63 -48.52
N GLU A 1064 35.69 -28.79 -47.45
CA GLU A 1064 35.40 -27.74 -46.45
C GLU A 1064 36.69 -27.25 -45.78
N ARG A 1065 37.57 -28.17 -45.37
CA ARG A 1065 38.89 -27.85 -44.80
C ARG A 1065 39.78 -27.09 -45.78
N VAL A 1066 39.78 -27.49 -47.06
CA VAL A 1066 40.57 -26.86 -48.13
C VAL A 1066 40.04 -25.47 -48.50
N LEU A 1067 38.71 -25.25 -48.45
CA LEU A 1067 38.09 -23.96 -48.71
C LEU A 1067 38.23 -22.97 -47.55
N ALA A 1068 38.19 -23.45 -46.31
CA ALA A 1068 38.50 -22.64 -45.13
C ALA A 1068 39.96 -22.15 -45.16
N GLU A 1069 40.91 -23.06 -45.45
CA GLU A 1069 42.33 -22.73 -45.66
C GLU A 1069 42.50 -21.74 -46.83
N ALA A 1070 41.80 -21.93 -47.95
CA ALA A 1070 41.82 -21.02 -49.09
C ALA A 1070 41.31 -19.62 -48.73
N SER A 1071 40.22 -19.52 -47.97
CA SER A 1071 39.57 -18.27 -47.60
C SER A 1071 40.39 -17.47 -46.58
N GLU A 1072 41.06 -18.16 -45.66
CA GLU A 1072 42.02 -17.54 -44.73
C GLU A 1072 43.25 -16.99 -45.48
N LEU A 1073 43.75 -17.72 -46.48
CA LEU A 1073 44.80 -17.21 -47.35
C LEU A 1073 44.28 -16.01 -48.16
N VAL A 1074 43.04 -16.05 -48.67
CA VAL A 1074 42.42 -14.92 -49.39
C VAL A 1074 42.38 -13.65 -48.55
N SER A 1075 41.90 -13.73 -47.30
CA SER A 1075 41.78 -12.60 -46.40
C SER A 1075 43.12 -11.93 -46.05
N LYS A 1076 44.23 -12.68 -46.10
CA LYS A 1076 45.60 -12.14 -45.92
C LYS A 1076 46.11 -11.29 -47.10
N GLY A 1077 45.45 -11.32 -48.27
CA GLY A 1077 45.75 -10.44 -49.41
C GLY A 1077 47.24 -10.42 -49.82
N ASN A 1078 47.82 -9.23 -49.99
CA ASN A 1078 49.24 -9.03 -50.37
C ASN A 1078 50.26 -9.37 -49.27
N LYS A 1079 49.82 -9.82 -48.09
CA LYS A 1079 50.72 -10.15 -46.96
C LYS A 1079 51.14 -11.62 -46.92
N ARG A 1080 50.81 -12.42 -47.94
CA ARG A 1080 51.19 -13.84 -48.04
C ARG A 1080 52.67 -14.01 -48.32
N ASN A 1081 53.31 -14.95 -47.64
CA ASN A 1081 54.69 -15.35 -47.92
C ASN A 1081 54.76 -16.31 -49.14
N ASP A 1082 55.97 -16.57 -49.64
CA ASP A 1082 56.16 -17.34 -50.90
C ASP A 1082 55.64 -18.78 -50.82
N GLU A 1083 55.63 -19.38 -49.63
CA GLU A 1083 55.09 -20.71 -49.36
C GLU A 1083 53.55 -20.72 -49.36
N GLU A 1084 52.93 -19.71 -48.72
CA GLU A 1084 51.47 -19.48 -48.75
C GLU A 1084 50.96 -19.14 -50.16
N ASN A 1085 51.75 -18.45 -50.99
CA ASN A 1085 51.41 -18.16 -52.38
C ASN A 1085 51.40 -19.43 -53.25
N ARG A 1086 52.37 -20.35 -53.05
CA ARG A 1086 52.34 -21.67 -53.70
C ARG A 1086 51.15 -22.50 -53.22
N ARG A 1087 50.92 -22.55 -51.91
CA ARG A 1087 49.80 -23.27 -51.30
C ARG A 1087 48.44 -22.79 -51.82
N TYR A 1088 48.27 -21.48 -51.93
CA TYR A 1088 47.07 -20.87 -52.51
C TYR A 1088 46.89 -21.23 -53.99
N SER A 1089 47.98 -21.26 -54.78
CA SER A 1089 47.94 -21.65 -56.18
C SER A 1089 47.55 -23.12 -56.37
N ASP A 1090 48.10 -24.02 -55.55
CA ASP A 1090 47.80 -25.46 -55.59
C ASP A 1090 46.33 -25.73 -55.22
N ILE A 1091 45.83 -25.07 -54.17
CA ILE A 1091 44.42 -25.15 -53.75
C ILE A 1091 43.50 -24.62 -54.85
N LYS A 1092 43.86 -23.49 -55.48
CA LYS A 1092 43.11 -22.92 -56.61
C LYS A 1092 43.03 -23.87 -57.81
N GLN A 1093 44.09 -24.62 -58.08
CA GLN A 1093 44.13 -25.60 -59.18
C GLN A 1093 43.30 -26.85 -58.86
N ALA A 1094 43.31 -27.31 -57.60
CA ALA A 1094 42.48 -28.42 -57.12
C ALA A 1094 40.98 -28.08 -57.18
N LEU A 1095 40.59 -26.89 -56.72
CA LEU A 1095 39.19 -26.42 -56.76
C LEU A 1095 38.69 -26.29 -58.22
N LYS A 1096 39.54 -25.87 -59.16
CA LYS A 1096 39.19 -25.72 -60.58
C LYS A 1096 38.81 -27.05 -61.26
N LYS A 1097 39.30 -28.20 -60.76
CA LYS A 1097 38.90 -29.54 -61.21
C LYS A 1097 37.56 -30.00 -60.62
N ILE A 1098 37.23 -29.55 -59.40
CA ILE A 1098 36.03 -29.96 -58.67
C ILE A 1098 34.77 -29.23 -59.18
N PHE A 1099 34.89 -27.95 -59.56
CA PHE A 1099 33.76 -27.11 -59.97
C PHE A 1099 33.36 -27.20 -61.45
N GLN A 1100 33.91 -28.13 -62.25
CA GLN A 1100 33.62 -28.20 -63.69
C GLN A 1100 32.21 -28.72 -64.05
N HIS A 1101 31.42 -29.28 -63.11
CA HIS A 1101 30.17 -30.00 -63.42
C HIS A 1101 28.97 -29.70 -62.49
N THR A 1102 28.67 -28.44 -62.15
CA THR A 1102 27.57 -28.13 -61.20
C THR A 1102 26.69 -26.92 -61.57
N GLY A 1103 25.70 -27.12 -62.47
CA GLY A 1103 24.49 -26.28 -62.52
C GLY A 1103 23.32 -26.98 -61.82
N ARG A 1104 22.58 -26.27 -60.93
CA ARG A 1104 21.55 -26.84 -60.03
C ARG A 1104 20.13 -26.88 -60.63
N THR A 1105 19.83 -26.20 -61.74
CA THR A 1105 18.59 -26.36 -62.53
C THR A 1105 18.83 -26.54 -64.04
N LEU A 1106 17.85 -27.07 -64.79
CA LEU A 1106 17.93 -27.27 -66.25
C LEU A 1106 18.15 -25.95 -67.03
N ILE A 1107 17.58 -24.85 -66.54
CA ILE A 1107 17.73 -23.49 -67.13
C ILE A 1107 19.10 -22.88 -66.78
N GLU A 1108 19.59 -23.11 -65.56
CA GLU A 1108 20.94 -22.67 -65.16
C GLU A 1108 22.05 -23.40 -65.93
N ARG A 1109 21.79 -24.62 -66.42
CA ARG A 1109 22.73 -25.35 -67.29
C ARG A 1109 22.78 -24.76 -68.71
N ASP A 1110 21.64 -24.35 -69.25
CA ASP A 1110 21.53 -23.73 -70.59
C ASP A 1110 22.12 -22.29 -70.60
N ILE A 1111 21.70 -21.47 -69.62
CA ILE A 1111 22.19 -20.09 -69.47
C ILE A 1111 23.67 -20.08 -69.04
N GLY A 1112 24.10 -21.04 -68.22
CA GLY A 1112 25.48 -21.17 -67.78
C GLY A 1112 26.44 -21.48 -68.92
N GLU A 1113 26.04 -22.25 -69.93
CA GLU A 1113 26.87 -22.50 -71.12
C GLU A 1113 26.96 -21.26 -72.03
N GLU A 1114 25.88 -20.50 -72.22
CA GLU A 1114 25.90 -19.25 -72.99
C GLU A 1114 26.75 -18.16 -72.30
N LEU A 1115 26.53 -17.91 -71.00
CA LEU A 1115 27.27 -16.89 -70.25
C LEU A 1115 28.76 -17.26 -70.12
N TYR A 1116 29.07 -18.55 -70.00
CA TYR A 1116 30.45 -19.03 -69.95
C TYR A 1116 31.17 -18.86 -71.30
N GLN A 1117 30.49 -19.07 -72.44
CA GLN A 1117 31.08 -18.82 -73.76
C GLN A 1117 31.27 -17.31 -74.02
N GLU A 1118 30.32 -16.47 -73.59
CA GLU A 1118 30.46 -15.01 -73.68
C GLU A 1118 31.58 -14.48 -72.77
N MET A 1119 31.66 -14.94 -71.52
CA MET A 1119 32.76 -14.61 -70.61
C MET A 1119 34.10 -15.12 -71.14
N LYS A 1120 34.16 -16.30 -71.76
CA LYS A 1120 35.40 -16.83 -72.35
C LYS A 1120 35.85 -16.03 -73.57
N GLN A 1121 34.92 -15.53 -74.39
CA GLN A 1121 35.26 -14.58 -75.47
C GLN A 1121 35.67 -13.21 -74.94
N HIS A 1122 35.05 -12.74 -73.85
CA HIS A 1122 35.38 -11.46 -73.21
C HIS A 1122 36.74 -11.50 -72.51
N ILE A 1123 37.04 -12.61 -71.81
CA ILE A 1123 38.34 -12.89 -71.19
C ILE A 1123 39.41 -13.07 -72.27
N LYS A 1124 39.14 -13.77 -73.38
CA LYS A 1124 40.10 -13.89 -74.49
C LYS A 1124 40.39 -12.56 -75.20
N LYS A 1125 39.38 -11.66 -75.27
CA LYS A 1125 39.55 -10.26 -75.74
C LYS A 1125 40.32 -9.39 -74.74
N LEU A 1126 40.14 -9.63 -73.44
CA LEU A 1126 40.86 -8.93 -72.37
C LEU A 1126 42.30 -9.43 -72.25
N GLU A 1127 42.56 -10.73 -72.39
CA GLU A 1127 43.90 -11.34 -72.43
C GLU A 1127 44.69 -10.86 -73.65
N MET A 1128 44.07 -10.76 -74.83
CA MET A 1128 44.70 -10.12 -76.01
C MET A 1128 44.98 -8.63 -75.82
N LYS A 1129 44.27 -7.94 -74.92
CA LYS A 1129 44.51 -6.52 -74.58
C LYS A 1129 45.48 -6.31 -73.42
N LEU A 1130 45.62 -7.30 -72.53
CA LEU A 1130 46.44 -7.23 -71.32
C LEU A 1130 47.82 -7.89 -71.50
N PHE A 1131 48.00 -8.79 -72.48
CA PHE A 1131 49.24 -9.54 -72.70
C PHE A 1131 49.79 -9.46 -74.14
N GLY A 1132 49.25 -8.60 -74.99
CA GLY A 1132 49.79 -8.32 -76.33
C GLY A 1132 50.54 -7.00 -76.35
N ASP A 1133 51.80 -7.01 -75.89
CA ASP A 1133 52.92 -6.14 -76.30
C ASP A 1133 54.00 -6.06 -75.20
N GLU A 1134 54.62 -7.18 -74.84
CA GLU A 1134 55.97 -7.20 -74.22
C GLU A 1134 56.75 -8.48 -74.62
N ASP A 1135 56.75 -8.81 -75.91
CA ASP A 1135 57.77 -9.66 -76.53
C ASP A 1135 58.15 -9.07 -77.90
N ASP A 1136 58.67 -7.84 -77.86
CA ASP A 1136 59.58 -7.35 -78.89
C ASP A 1136 60.55 -6.32 -78.28
N LYS A 1137 61.55 -6.84 -77.55
CA LYS A 1137 62.92 -6.29 -77.52
C LYS A 1137 63.90 -7.22 -76.80
N ASP A 1138 64.80 -7.73 -77.64
CA ASP A 1138 66.16 -8.22 -77.33
C ASP A 1138 66.35 -9.67 -76.85
N LYS A 1139 66.43 -10.55 -77.86
CA LYS A 1139 67.39 -11.66 -78.06
C LYS A 1139 67.35 -12.90 -77.18
#